data_AF-X6J513-F1
#
_entry.id   AF-X6J513-F1
#
_cell.length_a   1.000
_cell.length_b   1.000
_cell.length_c   1.000
_cell.angle_alpha   90.00
_cell.angle_beta   90.00
_cell.angle_gamma   90.00
#
_symmetry.space_group_name_H-M   'P 1'
#
loop_
_entity.id
_entity.type
_entity.pdbx_description
1 polymer ?
#
loop_
_entity_poly.entity_id
_entity_poly.type
_entity_poly.pdbx_seq_one_letter_code
_entity_poly.pdbx_strand_id
1 'polypeptide(L)'
;MTDEDFSQVSMLSLFQAELETQSRALTSGLLALERDPIAADALEACMRAAHSLKGAARIIDLMPAVKVANAMEDCLVAAQRGHLRVRREHIDALLQGSDLLKLIASGSSSESANSEVETFLAKFEGLSLPQAKPGPQDSAADFATPDHAQEQLATTSSANLLVGAVPQAHGSIGSDRMVRVTADSLNRLLGLAGESLMEARRLRPFADGLLRLKRLQSDLASAFDNLHAVLPPVSNDAAVVEALAEAQRKLRLSQAFLAERFDELDSVDRKATDLANRLYDETLASRMRPFEDGVRHYARMIRDLGRTLGKRVRLEIVGGSTGIDRDILEQLDAPLGHLLRNAVDHGLEPPEERLAMGKPEEGLIRLEARHNAGLLQIAVVDDGRGIELSKLRETVVARQLATRESAETLSESELLAFLFLPGFSMKAGLTDVSGRGVGLDAVQAMTKEVRGVASVSSEFGHGTRFQLQLPLTLSVLRTLLVDVDGEPYAFPLAAISKTLKLQRTEINVLQGRPHFRLNDRQIGLVTAREVLDRGEPGSEPNELSVVVVDAGRGDAYGLIVDRFLGERELVIRPLDPRFAKIKDISAAALMEDGSPVLIFDVDDLIRSVEKLASSSGFRALRRAAGGPEASRRKRVLVIDDSLTVRELQRKMLGNYGYEVEVAVDGMDGWNAVRSGPFDLVVTDIDMPRMDGIELVSLIRKDADLKNTPIMIVSYKDREEDRARGLDAGADYYLTKSSFQDEALIHAVVDMIGEAAE
;
A
#
# COMPACT_ATOMS: atom_id res chain seq x y z
N MET A 1 -7.08 33.75 26.46
CA MET A 1 -7.35 33.99 25.04
C MET A 1 -8.69 34.71 24.97
N THR A 2 -8.68 35.96 24.54
CA THR A 2 -9.86 36.84 24.47
C THR A 2 -10.63 36.58 23.17
N ASP A 3 -11.87 37.07 23.03
CA ASP A 3 -12.64 36.99 21.77
C ASP A 3 -11.90 37.63 20.57
N GLU A 4 -11.00 38.59 20.83
CA GLU A 4 -10.12 39.19 19.82
C GLU A 4 -9.11 38.17 19.26
N ASP A 5 -8.50 37.33 20.10
CA ASP A 5 -7.57 36.28 19.65
C ASP A 5 -8.25 35.28 18.71
N PHE A 6 -9.50 34.90 19.00
CA PHE A 6 -10.27 33.98 18.15
C PHE A 6 -10.64 34.61 16.80
N SER A 7 -10.96 35.90 16.78
CA SER A 7 -11.27 36.63 15.54
C SER A 7 -10.02 36.77 14.64
N GLN A 8 -8.85 37.05 15.23
CA GLN A 8 -7.59 37.17 14.50
C GLN A 8 -7.10 35.83 13.97
N VAL A 9 -7.21 34.75 14.74
CA VAL A 9 -6.91 33.39 14.28
C VAL A 9 -7.82 32.97 13.13
N SER A 10 -9.11 33.34 13.20
CA SER A 10 -10.07 33.11 12.11
C SER A 10 -9.73 33.90 10.83
N MET A 11 -9.40 35.18 10.95
CA MET A 11 -9.03 36.01 9.79
C MET A 11 -7.68 35.63 9.17
N LEU A 12 -6.71 35.22 9.98
CA LEU A 12 -5.42 34.71 9.50
C LEU A 12 -5.59 33.40 8.73
N SER A 13 -6.49 32.52 9.17
CA SER A 13 -6.83 31.30 8.42
C SER A 13 -7.49 31.58 7.06
N LEU A 14 -8.32 32.62 6.97
CA LEU A 14 -8.92 33.08 5.72
C LEU A 14 -7.86 33.65 4.77
N PHE A 15 -6.93 34.44 5.30
CA PHE A 15 -5.80 34.95 4.53
C PHE A 15 -4.89 33.82 4.03
N GLN A 16 -4.61 32.81 4.85
CA GLN A 16 -3.82 31.64 4.43
C GLN A 16 -4.49 30.89 3.27
N ALA A 17 -5.82 30.68 3.32
CA ALA A 17 -6.56 30.04 2.25
C ALA A 17 -6.56 30.87 0.94
N GLU A 18 -6.72 32.18 1.05
CA GLU A 18 -6.61 33.11 -0.08
C GLU A 18 -5.19 33.10 -0.66
N LEU A 19 -4.18 33.12 0.21
CA LEU A 19 -2.77 33.10 -0.16
C LEU A 19 -2.40 31.82 -0.91
N GLU A 20 -2.88 30.65 -0.46
CA GLU A 20 -2.69 29.40 -1.19
C GLU A 20 -3.30 29.48 -2.60
N THR A 21 -4.52 29.97 -2.71
CA THR A 21 -5.26 30.07 -3.97
C THR A 21 -4.55 31.00 -4.95
N GLN A 22 -4.21 32.22 -4.52
CA GLN A 22 -3.57 33.21 -5.37
C GLN A 22 -2.10 32.87 -5.66
N SER A 23 -1.37 32.27 -4.72
CA SER A 23 0.01 31.79 -4.96
C SER A 23 0.06 30.70 -6.04
N ARG A 24 -0.94 29.81 -6.10
CA ARG A 24 -1.05 28.83 -7.19
C ARG A 24 -1.28 29.50 -8.54
N ALA A 25 -2.22 30.45 -8.62
CA ALA A 25 -2.49 31.21 -9.83
C ALA A 25 -1.25 32.00 -10.30
N LEU A 26 -0.58 32.67 -9.37
CA LEU A 26 0.64 33.43 -9.61
C LEU A 26 1.76 32.52 -10.12
N THR A 27 2.03 31.39 -9.46
CA THR A 27 3.06 30.43 -9.88
C THR A 27 2.78 29.89 -11.29
N SER A 28 1.54 29.49 -11.58
CA SER A 28 1.15 28.98 -12.88
C SER A 28 1.32 30.03 -13.99
N GLY A 29 0.91 31.26 -13.74
CA GLY A 29 1.05 32.35 -14.71
C GLY A 29 2.51 32.75 -14.93
N LEU A 30 3.33 32.76 -13.88
CA LEU A 30 4.76 33.06 -13.96
C LEU A 30 5.53 32.01 -14.78
N LEU A 31 5.21 30.73 -14.59
CA LEU A 31 5.77 29.65 -15.41
C LEU A 31 5.30 29.74 -16.88
N ALA A 32 4.08 30.22 -17.14
CA ALA A 32 3.59 30.47 -18.49
C ALA A 32 4.31 31.66 -19.15
N LEU A 33 4.50 32.76 -18.42
CA LEU A 33 5.24 33.94 -18.88
C LEU A 33 6.72 33.66 -19.18
N GLU A 34 7.30 32.64 -18.54
CA GLU A 34 8.65 32.20 -18.87
C GLU A 34 8.73 31.56 -20.26
N ARG A 35 7.66 30.87 -20.66
CA ARG A 35 7.55 30.22 -21.98
C ARG A 35 7.20 31.23 -23.07
N ASP A 36 6.22 32.08 -22.77
CA ASP A 36 5.77 33.16 -23.64
C ASP A 36 5.65 34.48 -22.85
N PRO A 37 6.71 35.32 -22.88
CA PRO A 37 6.73 36.60 -22.18
C PRO A 37 5.67 37.61 -22.64
N ILE A 38 5.00 37.35 -23.77
CA ILE A 38 4.01 38.24 -24.37
C ILE A 38 2.58 37.72 -24.11
N ALA A 39 2.41 36.59 -23.43
CA ALA A 39 1.12 36.02 -23.08
C ALA A 39 0.33 36.96 -22.15
N ALA A 40 -0.52 37.81 -22.75
CA ALA A 40 -1.29 38.84 -22.05
C ALA A 40 -2.21 38.23 -20.98
N ASP A 41 -2.83 37.08 -21.27
CA ASP A 41 -3.72 36.38 -20.34
C ASP A 41 -2.99 35.89 -19.08
N ALA A 42 -1.75 35.39 -19.22
CA ALA A 42 -0.92 34.94 -18.11
C ALA A 42 -0.46 36.12 -17.24
N LEU A 43 -0.11 37.24 -17.89
CA LEU A 43 0.25 38.47 -17.20
C LEU A 43 -0.91 39.05 -16.41
N GLU A 44 -2.10 39.10 -16.99
CA GLU A 44 -3.31 39.57 -16.33
C GLU A 44 -3.71 38.67 -15.15
N ALA A 45 -3.57 37.34 -15.29
CA ALA A 45 -3.80 36.41 -14.20
C ALA A 45 -2.83 36.63 -13.02
N CYS A 46 -1.53 36.81 -13.29
CA CYS A 46 -0.54 37.13 -12.27
C CYS A 46 -0.83 38.46 -11.56
N MET A 47 -1.20 39.50 -12.30
CA MET A 47 -1.55 40.79 -11.71
C MET A 47 -2.78 40.70 -10.80
N ARG A 48 -3.84 40.03 -11.26
CA ARG A 48 -5.05 39.83 -10.43
C ARG A 48 -4.71 39.08 -9.14
N ALA A 49 -3.87 38.05 -9.23
CA ALA A 49 -3.42 37.32 -8.05
C ALA A 49 -2.63 38.21 -7.07
N ALA A 50 -1.65 38.98 -7.56
CA ALA A 50 -0.87 39.90 -6.73
C ALA A 50 -1.75 41.00 -6.09
N HIS A 51 -2.70 41.54 -6.83
CA HIS A 51 -3.64 42.54 -6.34
C HIS A 51 -4.57 41.99 -5.24
N SER A 52 -5.12 40.80 -5.43
CA SER A 52 -5.94 40.11 -4.43
C SER A 52 -5.15 39.82 -3.15
N LEU A 53 -3.90 39.36 -3.28
CA LEU A 53 -2.99 39.13 -2.14
C LEU A 53 -2.73 40.41 -1.34
N LYS A 54 -2.47 41.53 -2.03
CA LYS A 54 -2.29 42.85 -1.40
C LYS A 54 -3.55 43.27 -0.64
N GLY A 55 -4.72 43.09 -1.25
CA GLY A 55 -6.01 43.38 -0.61
C GLY A 55 -6.23 42.54 0.65
N ALA A 56 -6.05 41.23 0.55
CA ALA A 56 -6.24 40.30 1.66
C ALA A 56 -5.27 40.58 2.82
N ALA A 57 -3.99 40.83 2.54
CA ALA A 57 -2.99 41.16 3.55
C ALA A 57 -3.31 42.49 4.28
N ARG A 58 -3.89 43.46 3.57
CA ARG A 58 -4.27 44.76 4.14
C ARG A 58 -5.47 44.67 5.08
N ILE A 59 -6.39 43.72 4.85
CA ILE A 59 -7.57 43.50 5.70
C ILE A 59 -7.15 42.99 7.10
N ILE A 60 -6.07 42.20 7.18
CA ILE A 60 -5.54 41.64 8.44
C ILE A 60 -4.34 42.41 9.00
N ASP A 61 -4.08 43.62 8.49
CA ASP A 61 -2.97 44.51 8.89
C ASP A 61 -1.58 43.87 8.88
N LEU A 62 -1.36 42.92 7.96
CA LEU A 62 -0.11 42.17 7.84
C LEU A 62 0.87 42.93 6.92
N MET A 63 1.37 44.06 7.44
CA MET A 63 2.13 45.06 6.67
C MET A 63 3.35 44.52 5.89
N PRO A 64 4.14 43.56 6.41
CA PRO A 64 5.23 42.97 5.62
C PRO A 64 4.74 42.28 4.34
N ALA A 65 3.62 41.56 4.38
CA ALA A 65 3.05 40.93 3.17
C ALA A 65 2.47 41.96 2.19
N VAL A 66 1.88 43.06 2.70
CA VAL A 66 1.41 44.15 1.84
C VAL A 66 2.55 44.73 1.01
N LYS A 67 3.72 44.93 1.62
CA LYS A 67 4.91 45.45 0.91
C LYS A 67 5.37 44.51 -0.20
N VAL A 68 5.49 43.21 0.10
CA VAL A 68 5.91 42.20 -0.87
C VAL A 68 4.91 42.09 -2.03
N ALA A 69 3.61 41.95 -1.72
CA ALA A 69 2.56 41.85 -2.74
C ALA A 69 2.49 43.11 -3.64
N ASN A 70 2.69 44.31 -3.05
CA ASN A 70 2.72 45.54 -3.82
C ASN A 70 3.92 45.60 -4.78
N ALA A 71 5.12 45.25 -4.34
CA ALA A 71 6.29 45.22 -5.20
C ALA A 71 6.10 44.25 -6.38
N MET A 72 5.55 43.06 -6.11
CA MET A 72 5.23 42.07 -7.14
C MET A 72 4.20 42.61 -8.15
N GLU A 73 3.13 43.26 -7.68
CA GLU A 73 2.10 43.88 -8.52
C GLU A 73 2.68 45.00 -9.40
N ASP A 74 3.50 45.89 -8.84
CA ASP A 74 4.10 47.01 -9.57
C ASP A 74 4.99 46.54 -10.73
N CYS A 75 5.77 45.46 -10.53
CA CYS A 75 6.57 44.85 -11.60
C CYS A 75 5.70 44.26 -12.72
N LEU A 76 4.63 43.55 -12.37
CA LEU A 76 3.70 42.97 -13.35
C LEU A 76 2.92 44.06 -14.12
N VAL A 77 2.55 45.15 -13.45
CA VAL A 77 1.91 46.33 -14.09
C VAL A 77 2.89 47.05 -15.02
N ALA A 78 4.16 47.20 -14.62
CA ALA A 78 5.19 47.77 -15.47
C ALA A 78 5.42 46.93 -16.73
N ALA A 79 5.37 45.59 -16.59
CA ALA A 79 5.42 44.69 -17.72
C ALA A 79 4.21 44.83 -18.65
N GLN A 80 2.99 44.95 -18.10
CA GLN A 80 1.77 45.11 -18.91
C GLN A 80 1.77 46.41 -19.73
N ARG A 81 2.30 47.48 -19.15
CA ARG A 81 2.43 48.79 -19.81
C ARG A 81 3.60 48.86 -20.80
N GLY A 82 4.34 47.77 -20.97
CA GLY A 82 5.52 47.69 -21.86
C GLY A 82 6.73 48.49 -21.35
N HIS A 83 6.73 48.90 -20.08
CA HIS A 83 7.86 49.60 -19.47
C HIS A 83 8.97 48.66 -19.00
N LEU A 84 8.66 47.38 -18.82
CA LEU A 84 9.57 46.33 -18.39
C LEU A 84 9.34 45.09 -19.27
N ARG A 85 10.41 44.42 -19.72
CA ARG A 85 10.29 43.10 -20.36
C ARG A 85 10.59 42.04 -19.31
N VAL A 86 9.63 41.16 -19.04
CA VAL A 86 9.80 40.07 -18.07
C VAL A 86 10.88 39.11 -18.58
N ARG A 87 12.00 39.06 -17.86
CA ARG A 87 13.13 38.12 -18.06
C ARG A 87 13.11 37.06 -16.96
N ARG A 88 13.88 35.98 -17.13
CA ARG A 88 14.01 34.88 -16.14
C ARG A 88 14.32 35.39 -14.73
N GLU A 89 15.21 36.38 -14.60
CA GLU A 89 15.56 36.99 -13.30
C GLU A 89 14.37 37.62 -12.58
N HIS A 90 13.44 38.23 -13.32
CA HIS A 90 12.22 38.82 -12.77
C HIS A 90 11.25 37.73 -12.31
N ILE A 91 11.12 36.65 -13.09
CA ILE A 91 10.25 35.51 -12.75
C ILE A 91 10.75 34.83 -11.48
N ASP A 92 12.06 34.61 -11.37
CA ASP A 92 12.67 34.04 -10.17
C ASP A 92 12.41 34.91 -8.94
N ALA A 93 12.55 36.24 -9.10
CA ALA A 93 12.28 37.17 -8.03
C ALA A 93 10.79 37.18 -7.64
N LEU A 94 9.86 37.11 -8.60
CA LEU A 94 8.42 37.03 -8.32
C LEU A 94 8.04 35.72 -7.61
N LEU A 95 8.68 34.60 -7.97
CA LEU A 95 8.52 33.31 -7.28
C LEU A 95 9.07 33.36 -5.84
N GLN A 96 10.24 34.00 -5.62
CA GLN A 96 10.78 34.26 -4.28
C GLN A 96 9.82 35.11 -3.43
N GLY A 97 9.22 36.15 -4.03
CA GLY A 97 8.20 36.96 -3.37
C GLY A 97 6.99 36.14 -2.93
N SER A 98 6.53 35.20 -3.77
CA SER A 98 5.43 34.31 -3.39
C SER A 98 5.76 33.38 -2.23
N ASP A 99 7.01 32.91 -2.11
CA ASP A 99 7.42 32.05 -0.98
C ASP A 99 7.54 32.85 0.31
N LEU A 100 8.07 34.07 0.20
CA LEU A 100 8.17 34.99 1.32
C LEU A 100 6.79 35.33 1.88
N LEU A 101 5.77 35.53 1.02
CA LEU A 101 4.39 35.72 1.48
C LEU A 101 3.87 34.53 2.31
N LYS A 102 4.19 33.29 1.91
CA LYS A 102 3.84 32.07 2.66
C LYS A 102 4.56 31.99 4.00
N LEU A 103 5.84 32.35 4.02
CA LEU A 103 6.63 32.40 5.24
C LEU A 103 6.02 33.37 6.25
N ILE A 104 5.69 34.60 5.82
CA ILE A 104 5.08 35.61 6.68
C ILE A 104 3.71 35.12 7.21
N ALA A 105 2.91 34.46 6.37
CA ALA A 105 1.60 33.91 6.76
C ALA A 105 1.70 32.74 7.76
N SER A 106 2.85 32.07 7.86
CA SER A 106 3.08 30.94 8.77
C SER A 106 3.53 31.34 10.19
N GLY A 107 3.76 32.64 10.44
CA GLY A 107 4.07 33.15 11.78
C GLY A 107 5.53 32.99 12.22
N SER A 108 6.47 32.87 11.27
CA SER A 108 7.92 32.87 11.56
C SER A 108 8.31 34.15 12.32
N SER A 109 9.25 34.05 13.27
CA SER A 109 9.63 35.13 14.19
C SER A 109 9.81 36.49 13.48
N SER A 110 9.11 37.50 14.00
CA SER A 110 8.89 38.81 13.38
C SER A 110 10.16 39.60 13.02
N GLU A 111 11.32 39.29 13.61
CA GLU A 111 12.60 39.93 13.26
C GLU A 111 13.28 39.31 12.03
N SER A 112 13.28 37.98 11.89
CA SER A 112 13.91 37.30 10.74
C SER A 112 13.13 37.57 9.45
N ALA A 113 11.80 37.48 9.52
CA ALA A 113 10.94 37.72 8.37
C ALA A 113 11.03 39.16 7.84
N ASN A 114 11.18 40.16 8.71
CA ASN A 114 11.33 41.55 8.29
C ASN A 114 12.66 41.82 7.58
N SER A 115 13.76 41.21 8.05
CA SER A 115 15.06 41.32 7.37
C SER A 115 15.05 40.67 5.97
N GLU A 116 14.38 39.52 5.83
CA GLU A 116 14.19 38.87 4.54
C GLU A 116 13.32 39.70 3.59
N VAL A 117 12.28 40.37 4.11
CA VAL A 117 11.44 41.31 3.34
C VAL A 117 12.24 42.51 2.84
N GLU A 118 13.07 43.13 3.69
CA GLU A 118 13.91 44.25 3.25
C GLU A 118 14.96 43.82 2.21
N THR A 119 15.57 42.64 2.40
CA THR A 119 16.52 42.06 1.45
C THR A 119 15.85 41.78 0.11
N PHE A 120 14.64 41.22 0.14
CA PHE A 120 13.83 40.97 -1.05
C PHE A 120 13.51 42.27 -1.79
N LEU A 121 12.97 43.28 -1.09
CA LEU A 121 12.58 44.55 -1.70
C LEU A 121 13.77 45.27 -2.34
N ALA A 122 14.93 45.31 -1.67
CA ALA A 122 16.14 45.92 -2.23
C ALA A 122 16.61 45.23 -3.52
N LYS A 123 16.56 43.89 -3.55
CA LYS A 123 16.89 43.10 -4.75
C LYS A 123 15.86 43.32 -5.86
N PHE A 124 14.58 43.40 -5.50
CA PHE A 124 13.46 43.49 -6.43
C PHE A 124 13.34 44.89 -7.07
N GLU A 125 13.63 45.95 -6.32
CA GLU A 125 13.74 47.32 -6.84
C GLU A 125 14.87 47.45 -7.86
N GLY A 126 16.02 46.81 -7.61
CA GLY A 126 17.15 46.78 -8.55
C GLY A 126 16.81 46.14 -9.90
N LEU A 127 15.88 45.18 -9.92
CA LEU A 127 15.38 44.53 -11.13
C LEU A 127 14.25 45.32 -11.83
N SER A 128 13.50 46.13 -11.08
CA SER A 128 12.31 46.84 -11.57
C SER A 128 12.60 48.26 -12.11
N LEU A 129 13.81 48.77 -11.89
CA LEU A 129 14.27 50.03 -12.47
C LEU A 129 14.44 49.89 -13.99
N PRO A 130 13.94 50.85 -14.80
CA PRO A 130 14.11 50.80 -16.25
C PRO A 130 15.60 50.85 -16.58
N GLN A 131 16.17 49.74 -17.05
CA GLN A 131 17.52 49.74 -17.60
C GLN A 131 17.57 50.71 -18.78
N ALA A 132 18.45 51.70 -18.69
CA ALA A 132 18.67 52.68 -19.74
C ALA A 132 19.16 51.99 -21.02
N LYS A 133 18.41 52.17 -22.11
CA LYS A 133 18.67 51.82 -23.54
C LYS A 133 19.46 50.52 -23.83
N PRO A 134 18.93 49.60 -24.68
CA PRO A 134 19.66 48.42 -25.06
C PRO A 134 20.91 48.80 -25.88
N GLY A 135 22.09 48.47 -25.36
CA GLY A 135 23.32 48.39 -26.14
C GLY A 135 23.32 47.13 -27.02
N PRO A 136 24.10 47.07 -28.12
CA PRO A 136 23.97 46.05 -29.16
C PRO A 136 24.51 44.65 -28.79
N GLN A 137 24.64 44.30 -27.50
CA GLN A 137 25.34 43.09 -27.06
C GLN A 137 24.62 42.23 -26.00
N ASP A 138 23.33 42.45 -25.75
CA ASP A 138 22.53 41.44 -25.01
C ASP A 138 22.07 40.35 -25.99
N SER A 139 22.86 39.29 -25.98
CA SER A 139 22.74 38.03 -26.72
C SER A 139 21.31 37.54 -27.01
N ALA A 140 21.10 37.11 -28.24
CA ALA A 140 19.92 36.40 -28.75
C ALA A 140 19.71 34.98 -28.14
N ALA A 141 20.21 34.72 -26.93
CA ALA A 141 20.20 33.38 -26.32
C ALA A 141 19.07 33.12 -25.30
N ASP A 142 18.28 34.13 -24.93
CA ASP A 142 17.30 33.96 -23.85
C ASP A 142 15.88 33.60 -24.29
N PHE A 143 15.55 33.70 -25.58
CA PHE A 143 14.25 33.28 -26.11
C PHE A 143 14.40 32.72 -27.52
N ALA A 144 14.53 31.40 -27.63
CA ALA A 144 14.32 30.72 -28.89
C ALA A 144 12.84 30.86 -29.27
N THR A 145 12.58 31.52 -30.39
CA THR A 145 11.24 31.69 -30.98
C THR A 145 10.86 30.41 -31.73
N PRO A 146 9.65 29.86 -31.56
CA PRO A 146 9.07 28.94 -32.53
C PRO A 146 8.58 29.74 -33.74
N ASP A 147 9.02 29.32 -34.92
CA ASP A 147 8.55 29.79 -36.21
C ASP A 147 7.07 29.39 -36.40
N HIS A 148 6.16 30.35 -36.27
CA HIS A 148 4.77 30.20 -36.68
C HIS A 148 4.43 31.21 -37.77
N ALA A 149 4.38 30.69 -39.00
CA ALA A 149 3.78 31.34 -40.15
C ALA A 149 2.33 31.74 -39.82
N GLN A 150 2.05 33.04 -39.87
CA GLN A 150 0.72 33.61 -39.79
C GLN A 150 0.04 33.56 -41.18
N GLU A 151 -1.10 32.88 -41.24
CA GLU A 151 -2.15 33.18 -42.24
C GLU A 151 -3.23 34.05 -41.57
N GLN A 152 -3.44 35.24 -42.12
CA GLN A 152 -4.47 36.20 -41.74
C GLN A 152 -5.83 35.86 -42.37
N LEU A 153 -6.92 36.14 -41.64
CA LEU A 153 -8.03 37.07 -41.99
C LEU A 153 -9.23 36.78 -41.06
N ALA A 154 -9.50 37.65 -40.07
CA ALA A 154 -10.54 38.71 -40.06
C ALA A 154 -11.96 38.15 -39.73
N THR A 155 -12.76 38.67 -38.81
CA THR A 155 -13.25 40.05 -38.69
C THR A 155 -13.95 40.34 -37.34
N THR A 156 -13.67 41.52 -36.77
CA THR A 156 -14.57 42.49 -36.08
C THR A 156 -15.59 42.03 -35.03
N SER A 157 -15.50 42.58 -33.80
CA SER A 157 -16.38 43.70 -33.40
C SER A 157 -15.94 44.34 -32.07
N SER A 158 -16.10 45.66 -32.05
CA SER A 158 -15.60 46.67 -31.12
C SER A 158 -16.17 46.61 -29.70
N ALA A 159 -15.35 47.09 -28.76
CA ALA A 159 -15.74 47.51 -27.41
C ALA A 159 -16.49 48.86 -27.41
N ASN A 160 -17.44 49.03 -26.48
CA ASN A 160 -17.39 50.11 -25.48
C ASN A 160 -18.51 50.01 -24.41
N LEU A 161 -18.06 49.94 -23.15
CA LEU A 161 -18.48 50.68 -21.95
C LEU A 161 -19.93 51.22 -21.84
N LEU A 162 -20.61 50.88 -20.73
CA LEU A 162 -21.20 51.86 -19.80
C LEU A 162 -21.61 51.22 -18.46
N VAL A 163 -21.35 51.99 -17.41
CA VAL A 163 -21.64 51.79 -15.98
C VAL A 163 -23.14 51.96 -15.69
N GLY A 164 -23.68 51.18 -14.74
CA GLY A 164 -24.71 51.67 -13.81
C GLY A 164 -26.05 50.90 -13.72
N ALA A 165 -26.35 50.56 -12.46
CA ALA A 165 -27.68 50.37 -11.84
C ALA A 165 -28.42 49.02 -11.97
N VAL A 166 -28.68 48.47 -10.79
CA VAL A 166 -29.58 47.34 -10.46
C VAL A 166 -31.02 47.67 -10.88
N PRO A 167 -31.76 46.71 -11.46
CA PRO A 167 -32.98 46.26 -10.78
C PRO A 167 -33.10 44.72 -10.72
N GLN A 168 -33.70 44.27 -9.64
CA GLN A 168 -34.07 42.89 -9.36
C GLN A 168 -34.92 42.28 -10.48
N ALA A 169 -34.59 41.06 -10.89
CA ALA A 169 -35.52 40.14 -11.53
C ALA A 169 -35.28 38.73 -10.98
N HIS A 170 -36.30 38.19 -10.33
CA HIS A 170 -36.37 36.82 -9.87
C HIS A 170 -36.33 35.87 -11.08
N GLY A 171 -35.42 34.90 -11.03
CA GLY A 171 -35.30 33.82 -12.00
C GLY A 171 -34.37 32.76 -11.45
N SER A 172 -34.86 31.96 -10.50
CA SER A 172 -34.16 30.83 -9.92
C SER A 172 -33.92 29.74 -10.96
N ILE A 173 -32.69 29.65 -11.47
CA ILE A 173 -32.12 28.42 -12.00
C ILE A 173 -30.88 28.16 -11.16
N GLY A 174 -30.85 26.95 -10.57
CA GLY A 174 -30.11 26.61 -9.36
C GLY A 174 -28.68 27.11 -9.33
N SER A 175 -28.43 28.10 -8.48
CA SER A 175 -27.10 28.30 -7.91
C SER A 175 -26.77 27.02 -7.15
N ASP A 176 -25.85 26.24 -7.69
CA ASP A 176 -25.32 25.06 -7.02
C ASP A 176 -24.83 25.50 -5.64
N ARG A 177 -25.58 25.12 -4.58
CA ARG A 177 -25.26 25.53 -3.22
C ARG A 177 -23.99 24.77 -2.85
N MET A 178 -22.85 25.45 -2.84
CA MET A 178 -21.61 24.88 -2.33
C MET A 178 -21.79 24.54 -0.84
N VAL A 179 -21.99 23.25 -0.56
CA VAL A 179 -22.02 22.68 0.79
C VAL A 179 -20.65 22.11 1.09
N ARG A 180 -19.98 22.59 2.15
CA ARG A 180 -18.74 21.99 2.64
C ARG A 180 -19.07 20.70 3.37
N VAL A 181 -18.61 19.57 2.84
CA VAL A 181 -18.75 18.24 3.43
C VAL A 181 -17.39 17.78 3.97
N THR A 182 -17.37 17.12 5.13
CA THR A 182 -16.13 16.60 5.71
C THR A 182 -15.68 15.33 5.00
N ALA A 183 -14.37 15.08 4.97
CA ALA A 183 -13.80 13.86 4.39
C ALA A 183 -14.38 12.59 5.04
N ASP A 184 -14.56 12.59 6.37
CA ASP A 184 -15.17 11.47 7.10
C ASP A 184 -16.61 11.19 6.69
N SER A 185 -17.37 12.22 6.31
CA SER A 185 -18.74 12.04 5.83
C SER A 185 -18.77 11.36 4.47
N LEU A 186 -17.87 11.76 3.55
CA LEU A 186 -17.73 11.11 2.24
C LEU A 186 -17.21 9.67 2.39
N ASN A 187 -16.27 9.43 3.30
CA ASN A 187 -15.77 8.08 3.58
C ASN A 187 -16.87 7.15 4.13
N ARG A 188 -17.71 7.65 5.03
CA ARG A 188 -18.89 6.91 5.51
C ARG A 188 -19.89 6.63 4.40
N LEU A 189 -20.20 7.61 3.56
CA LEU A 189 -21.09 7.42 2.42
C LEU A 189 -20.57 6.37 1.45
N LEU A 190 -19.26 6.38 1.16
CA LEU A 190 -18.65 5.40 0.25
C LEU A 190 -18.67 3.99 0.86
N GLY A 191 -18.43 3.87 2.17
CA GLY A 191 -18.60 2.62 2.91
C GLY A 191 -20.04 2.09 2.81
N LEU A 192 -21.04 2.94 3.08
CA LEU A 192 -22.46 2.58 2.99
C LEU A 192 -22.90 2.25 1.56
N ALA A 193 -22.39 2.97 0.57
CA ALA A 193 -22.66 2.69 -0.84
C ALA A 193 -22.03 1.35 -1.26
N GLY A 194 -20.80 1.07 -0.79
CA GLY A 194 -20.15 -0.22 -0.94
C GLY A 194 -20.93 -1.36 -0.28
N GLU A 195 -21.42 -1.16 0.94
CA GLU A 195 -22.28 -2.13 1.65
C GLU A 195 -23.59 -2.37 0.89
N SER A 196 -24.25 -1.31 0.42
CA SER A 196 -25.46 -1.43 -0.40
C SER A 196 -25.21 -2.19 -1.70
N LEU A 197 -24.03 -2.01 -2.31
CA LEU A 197 -23.62 -2.75 -3.51
C LEU A 197 -23.37 -4.23 -3.20
N MET A 198 -22.78 -4.55 -2.06
CA MET A 198 -22.60 -5.93 -1.59
C MET A 198 -23.95 -6.61 -1.32
N GLU A 199 -24.85 -5.96 -0.60
CA GLU A 199 -26.18 -6.51 -0.29
C GLU A 199 -27.01 -6.73 -1.55
N ALA A 200 -26.94 -5.82 -2.54
CA ALA A 200 -27.59 -6.02 -3.83
C ALA A 200 -27.03 -7.26 -4.55
N ARG A 201 -25.70 -7.48 -4.51
CA ARG A 201 -25.07 -8.65 -5.14
C ARG A 201 -25.38 -9.97 -4.44
N ARG A 202 -25.75 -9.95 -3.15
CA ARG A 202 -26.19 -11.14 -2.39
C ARG A 202 -27.44 -11.81 -2.97
N LEU A 203 -28.26 -11.06 -3.70
CA LEU A 203 -29.47 -11.60 -4.35
C LEU A 203 -29.14 -12.61 -5.45
N ARG A 204 -27.94 -12.56 -6.05
CA ARG A 204 -27.54 -13.43 -7.16
C ARG A 204 -27.35 -14.90 -6.76
N PRO A 205 -26.57 -15.26 -5.71
CA PRO A 205 -26.53 -16.64 -5.21
C PRO A 205 -27.91 -17.18 -4.80
N PHE A 206 -28.77 -16.33 -4.24
CA PHE A 206 -30.14 -16.70 -3.88
C PHE A 206 -30.99 -17.01 -5.13
N ALA A 207 -30.89 -16.18 -6.17
CA ALA A 207 -31.53 -16.42 -7.47
C ALA A 207 -31.03 -17.71 -8.13
N ASP A 208 -29.73 -18.01 -8.06
CA ASP A 208 -29.15 -19.27 -8.55
C ASP A 208 -29.73 -20.50 -7.83
N GLY A 209 -29.95 -20.40 -6.52
CA GLY A 209 -30.64 -21.41 -5.71
C GLY A 209 -32.07 -21.65 -6.18
N LEU A 210 -32.82 -20.59 -6.49
CA LEU A 210 -34.18 -20.70 -7.03
C LEU A 210 -34.21 -21.27 -8.46
N LEU A 211 -33.23 -20.94 -9.30
CA LEU A 211 -33.07 -21.58 -10.62
C LEU A 211 -32.86 -23.08 -10.49
N ARG A 212 -32.07 -23.53 -9.51
CA ARG A 212 -31.89 -24.95 -9.21
C ARG A 212 -33.20 -25.59 -8.76
N LEU A 213 -33.97 -24.93 -7.88
CA LEU A 213 -35.28 -25.42 -7.45
C LEU A 213 -36.28 -25.53 -8.62
N LYS A 214 -36.28 -24.55 -9.53
CA LYS A 214 -37.10 -24.54 -10.74
C LYS A 214 -36.78 -25.73 -11.65
N ARG A 215 -35.49 -26.05 -11.83
CA ARG A 215 -35.05 -27.24 -12.58
C ARG A 215 -35.55 -28.53 -11.92
N LEU A 216 -35.35 -28.68 -10.61
CA LEU A 216 -35.83 -29.87 -9.86
C LEU A 216 -37.35 -30.05 -9.96
N GLN A 217 -38.13 -28.97 -9.91
CA GLN A 217 -39.58 -29.05 -10.12
C GLN A 217 -39.96 -29.41 -11.55
N SER A 218 -39.20 -28.95 -12.55
CA SER A 218 -39.41 -29.32 -13.96
C SER A 218 -39.11 -30.80 -14.20
N ASP A 219 -38.04 -31.32 -13.59
CA ASP A 219 -37.67 -32.73 -13.64
C ASP A 219 -38.74 -33.59 -12.95
N LEU A 220 -39.26 -33.14 -11.80
CA LEU A 220 -40.35 -33.80 -11.08
C LEU A 220 -41.62 -33.87 -11.93
N ALA A 221 -42.00 -32.79 -12.60
CA ALA A 221 -43.18 -32.79 -13.48
C ALA A 221 -43.00 -33.75 -14.66
N SER A 222 -41.82 -33.76 -15.28
CA SER A 222 -41.49 -34.69 -16.36
C SER A 222 -41.56 -36.15 -15.88
N ALA A 223 -41.10 -36.44 -14.66
CA ALA A 223 -41.21 -37.76 -14.05
C ALA A 223 -42.67 -38.16 -13.79
N PHE A 224 -43.52 -37.22 -13.34
CA PHE A 224 -44.95 -37.44 -13.16
C PHE A 224 -45.69 -37.70 -14.48
N ASP A 225 -45.36 -36.95 -15.54
CA ASP A 225 -45.95 -37.14 -16.87
C ASP A 225 -45.52 -38.50 -17.46
N ASN A 226 -44.26 -38.90 -17.29
CA ASN A 226 -43.76 -40.22 -17.68
C ASN A 226 -44.44 -41.35 -16.90
N LEU A 227 -44.63 -41.19 -15.58
CA LEU A 227 -45.32 -42.17 -14.75
C LEU A 227 -46.78 -42.35 -15.22
N HIS A 228 -47.46 -41.24 -15.52
CA HIS A 228 -48.82 -41.27 -16.07
C HIS A 228 -48.87 -41.96 -17.45
N ALA A 229 -47.85 -41.81 -18.29
CA ALA A 229 -47.81 -42.44 -19.61
C ALA A 229 -47.55 -43.96 -19.57
N VAL A 230 -46.82 -44.44 -18.56
CA VAL A 230 -46.42 -45.87 -18.42
C VAL A 230 -47.41 -46.67 -17.56
N LEU A 231 -48.17 -46.01 -16.68
CA LEU A 231 -49.27 -46.64 -15.95
C LEU A 231 -50.27 -47.23 -16.96
N PRO A 232 -50.52 -48.56 -16.95
CA PRO A 232 -51.60 -49.13 -17.75
C PRO A 232 -52.93 -48.50 -17.33
N PRO A 233 -54.02 -48.62 -18.10
CA PRO A 233 -55.37 -48.34 -17.61
C PRO A 233 -55.75 -49.40 -16.56
N VAL A 234 -55.11 -49.36 -15.39
CA VAL A 234 -55.28 -50.33 -14.31
C VAL A 234 -56.47 -49.89 -13.50
N SER A 235 -57.63 -50.46 -13.84
CA SER A 235 -58.91 -50.37 -13.14
C SER A 235 -59.50 -48.95 -13.06
N ASN A 236 -60.79 -48.81 -13.38
CA ASN A 236 -61.57 -47.58 -13.27
C ASN A 236 -61.77 -47.10 -11.80
N ASP A 237 -60.75 -47.18 -10.95
CA ASP A 237 -60.83 -46.66 -9.60
C ASP A 237 -60.71 -45.14 -9.64
N ALA A 238 -61.87 -44.49 -9.72
CA ALA A 238 -62.01 -43.04 -9.88
C ALA A 238 -61.18 -42.26 -8.86
N ALA A 239 -61.00 -42.81 -7.65
CA ALA A 239 -60.20 -42.20 -6.60
C ALA A 239 -58.71 -42.06 -6.95
N VAL A 240 -58.13 -43.04 -7.66
CA VAL A 240 -56.71 -43.01 -8.06
C VAL A 240 -56.48 -42.01 -9.18
N VAL A 241 -57.38 -41.99 -10.17
CA VAL A 241 -57.33 -41.03 -11.29
C VAL A 241 -57.50 -39.60 -10.79
N GLU A 242 -58.45 -39.37 -9.88
CA GLU A 242 -58.69 -38.07 -9.26
C GLU A 242 -57.49 -37.62 -8.41
N ALA A 243 -56.90 -38.50 -7.61
CA ALA A 243 -55.71 -38.19 -6.82
C ALA A 243 -54.49 -37.83 -7.69
N LEU A 244 -54.27 -38.53 -8.80
CA LEU A 244 -53.17 -38.26 -9.72
C LEU A 244 -53.38 -36.93 -10.47
N ALA A 245 -54.61 -36.65 -10.93
CA ALA A 245 -54.96 -35.38 -11.56
C ALA A 245 -54.79 -34.20 -10.59
N GLU A 246 -55.19 -34.37 -9.33
CA GLU A 246 -55.01 -33.35 -8.28
C GLU A 246 -53.52 -33.11 -7.96
N ALA A 247 -52.70 -34.18 -7.93
CA ALA A 247 -51.26 -34.05 -7.75
C ALA A 247 -50.60 -33.29 -8.92
N GLN A 248 -50.94 -33.61 -10.17
CA GLN A 248 -50.47 -32.89 -11.35
C GLN A 248 -50.90 -31.43 -11.34
N ARG A 249 -52.16 -31.14 -10.96
CA ARG A 249 -52.68 -29.78 -10.83
C ARG A 249 -51.89 -28.98 -9.79
N LYS A 250 -51.66 -29.54 -8.60
CA LYS A 250 -50.85 -28.93 -7.53
C LYS A 250 -49.41 -28.68 -7.97
N LEU A 251 -48.81 -29.61 -8.70
CA LEU A 251 -47.45 -29.46 -9.23
C LEU A 251 -47.35 -28.31 -10.25
N ARG A 252 -48.28 -28.23 -11.19
CA ARG A 252 -48.34 -27.12 -12.17
C ARG A 252 -48.57 -25.77 -11.49
N LEU A 253 -49.44 -25.70 -10.48
CA LEU A 253 -49.65 -24.48 -9.69
C LEU A 253 -48.38 -24.06 -8.94
N SER A 254 -47.67 -25.02 -8.34
CA SER A 254 -46.39 -24.77 -7.67
C SER A 254 -45.32 -24.23 -8.64
N GLN A 255 -45.22 -24.81 -9.84
CA GLN A 255 -44.29 -24.34 -10.88
C GLN A 255 -44.62 -22.92 -11.37
N ALA A 256 -45.91 -22.63 -11.60
CA ALA A 256 -46.35 -21.30 -12.02
C ALA A 256 -46.05 -20.25 -10.93
N PHE A 257 -46.35 -20.56 -9.67
CA PHE A 257 -46.04 -19.70 -8.54
C PHE A 257 -44.53 -19.47 -8.37
N LEU A 258 -43.72 -20.52 -8.50
CA LEU A 258 -42.25 -20.39 -8.43
C LEU A 258 -41.70 -19.55 -9.58
N ALA A 259 -42.24 -19.69 -10.79
CA ALA A 259 -41.85 -18.88 -11.94
C ALA A 259 -42.17 -17.39 -11.72
N GLU A 260 -43.38 -17.08 -11.23
CA GLU A 260 -43.78 -15.71 -10.88
C GLU A 260 -42.84 -15.11 -9.81
N ARG A 261 -42.55 -15.86 -8.74
CA ARG A 261 -41.62 -15.40 -7.69
C ARG A 261 -40.19 -15.21 -8.19
N PHE A 262 -39.75 -16.05 -9.11
CA PHE A 262 -38.43 -15.91 -9.74
C PHE A 262 -38.35 -14.63 -10.57
N ASP A 263 -39.38 -14.35 -11.39
CA ASP A 263 -39.42 -13.15 -12.23
C ASP A 263 -39.51 -11.86 -11.37
N GLU A 264 -40.27 -11.88 -10.28
CA GLU A 264 -40.29 -10.79 -9.29
C GLU A 264 -38.90 -10.57 -8.67
N LEU A 265 -38.23 -11.64 -8.23
CA LEU A 265 -36.90 -11.55 -7.63
C LEU A 265 -35.86 -11.02 -8.63
N ASP A 266 -35.85 -11.51 -9.88
CA ASP A 266 -34.94 -11.03 -10.92
C ASP A 266 -35.16 -9.54 -11.21
N SER A 267 -36.41 -9.06 -11.20
CA SER A 267 -36.67 -7.61 -11.30
C SER A 267 -36.13 -6.83 -10.10
N VAL A 268 -36.20 -7.37 -8.88
CA VAL A 268 -35.69 -6.72 -7.66
C VAL A 268 -34.16 -6.70 -7.67
N ASP A 269 -33.53 -7.82 -8.01
CA ASP A 269 -32.07 -7.98 -8.14
C ASP A 269 -31.48 -6.94 -9.11
N ARG A 270 -32.05 -6.83 -10.32
CA ARG A 270 -31.61 -5.84 -11.31
C ARG A 270 -31.74 -4.41 -10.82
N LYS A 271 -32.89 -4.05 -10.21
CA LYS A 271 -33.14 -2.69 -9.70
C LYS A 271 -32.24 -2.35 -8.52
N ALA A 272 -32.06 -3.28 -7.59
CA ALA A 272 -31.20 -3.11 -6.42
C ALA A 272 -29.74 -2.94 -6.86
N THR A 273 -29.26 -3.79 -7.78
CA THR A 273 -27.89 -3.73 -8.30
C THR A 273 -27.63 -2.44 -9.06
N ASP A 274 -28.56 -2.02 -9.93
CA ASP A 274 -28.43 -0.77 -10.68
C ASP A 274 -28.44 0.47 -9.78
N LEU A 275 -29.34 0.53 -8.79
CA LEU A 275 -29.38 1.62 -7.82
C LEU A 275 -28.11 1.67 -6.97
N ALA A 276 -27.62 0.51 -6.52
CA ALA A 276 -26.43 0.43 -5.70
C ALA A 276 -25.16 0.82 -6.47
N ASN A 277 -25.02 0.39 -7.73
CA ASN A 277 -23.93 0.85 -8.61
C ASN A 277 -23.99 2.37 -8.80
N ARG A 278 -25.16 2.93 -9.12
CA ARG A 278 -25.32 4.39 -9.27
C ARG A 278 -24.97 5.16 -8.00
N LEU A 279 -25.41 4.67 -6.83
CA LEU A 279 -25.08 5.27 -5.55
C LEU A 279 -23.56 5.23 -5.29
N TYR A 280 -22.92 4.09 -5.59
CA TYR A 280 -21.48 3.92 -5.45
C TYR A 280 -20.70 4.85 -6.36
N ASP A 281 -21.05 4.90 -7.65
CA ASP A 281 -20.38 5.73 -8.66
C ASP A 281 -20.53 7.22 -8.34
N GLU A 282 -21.71 7.68 -7.93
CA GLU A 282 -21.95 9.08 -7.57
C GLU A 282 -21.17 9.48 -6.31
N THR A 283 -21.12 8.58 -5.32
CA THR A 283 -20.35 8.79 -4.10
C THR A 283 -18.86 8.80 -4.39
N LEU A 284 -18.37 7.90 -5.23
CA LEU A 284 -16.99 7.87 -5.69
C LEU A 284 -16.63 9.17 -6.43
N ALA A 285 -17.47 9.60 -7.37
CA ALA A 285 -17.28 10.84 -8.13
C ALA A 285 -17.18 12.07 -7.22
N SER A 286 -17.97 12.13 -6.15
CA SER A 286 -17.92 13.23 -5.17
C SER A 286 -16.60 13.33 -4.39
N ARG A 287 -15.82 12.23 -4.33
CA ARG A 287 -14.50 12.15 -3.69
C ARG A 287 -13.35 12.37 -4.66
N MET A 288 -13.58 12.20 -5.96
CA MET A 288 -12.55 12.38 -6.98
C MET A 288 -12.08 13.84 -7.07
N ARG A 289 -10.79 14.02 -7.31
CA ARG A 289 -10.20 15.31 -7.67
C ARG A 289 -9.50 15.21 -9.03
N PRO A 290 -9.44 16.29 -9.82
CA PRO A 290 -8.57 16.34 -10.99
C PRO A 290 -7.13 16.00 -10.60
N PHE A 291 -6.48 15.11 -11.35
CA PHE A 291 -5.09 14.74 -11.15
C PHE A 291 -4.15 15.95 -11.10
N GLU A 292 -4.43 16.97 -11.92
CA GLU A 292 -3.64 18.20 -12.01
C GLU A 292 -3.52 18.95 -10.67
N ASP A 293 -4.53 18.86 -9.80
CA ASP A 293 -4.54 19.57 -8.52
C ASP A 293 -3.41 19.11 -7.59
N GLY A 294 -3.06 17.82 -7.66
CA GLY A 294 -2.00 17.25 -6.85
C GLY A 294 -0.61 17.40 -7.47
N VAL A 295 -0.49 17.63 -8.78
CA VAL A 295 0.81 17.55 -9.47
C VAL A 295 1.32 18.87 -10.06
N ARG A 296 0.50 19.93 -10.11
CA ARG A 296 0.91 21.25 -10.64
C ARG A 296 2.16 21.82 -9.98
N HIS A 297 2.34 21.59 -8.69
CA HIS A 297 3.48 22.13 -7.95
C HIS A 297 4.83 21.54 -8.41
N TYR A 298 4.84 20.36 -9.05
CA TYR A 298 6.04 19.76 -9.62
C TYR A 298 6.66 20.57 -10.76
N ALA A 299 5.85 21.33 -11.51
CA ALA A 299 6.37 22.14 -12.61
C ALA A 299 7.43 23.14 -12.13
N ARG A 300 7.20 23.74 -10.95
CA ARG A 300 8.16 24.65 -10.31
C ARG A 300 9.37 23.90 -9.75
N MET A 301 9.13 22.81 -9.01
CA MET A 301 10.21 22.02 -8.42
C MET A 301 11.20 21.49 -9.47
N ILE A 302 10.69 20.98 -10.59
CA ILE A 302 11.51 20.47 -11.71
C ILE A 302 12.32 21.59 -12.36
N ARG A 303 11.72 22.77 -12.53
CA ARG A 303 12.43 23.95 -13.05
C ARG A 303 13.60 24.34 -12.13
N ASP A 304 13.35 24.47 -10.83
CA ASP A 304 14.35 24.87 -9.84
C ASP A 304 15.49 23.82 -9.75
N LEU A 305 15.14 22.54 -9.81
CA LEU A 305 16.11 21.43 -9.85
C LEU A 305 16.94 21.43 -11.13
N GLY A 306 16.29 21.62 -12.29
CA GLY A 306 16.96 21.73 -13.58
C GLY A 306 18.01 22.84 -13.55
N ARG A 307 17.64 24.02 -13.04
CA ARG A 307 18.58 25.13 -12.87
C ARG A 307 19.77 24.79 -11.98
N THR A 308 19.52 24.16 -10.84
CA THR A 308 20.58 23.75 -9.89
C THR A 308 21.57 22.78 -10.53
N LEU A 309 21.09 21.91 -11.42
CA LEU A 309 21.90 20.92 -12.13
C LEU A 309 22.40 21.40 -13.51
N GLY A 310 22.12 22.63 -13.91
CA GLY A 310 22.50 23.17 -15.22
C GLY A 310 21.78 22.53 -16.42
N LYS A 311 20.58 21.99 -16.21
CA LYS A 311 19.77 21.32 -17.24
C LYS A 311 18.54 22.17 -17.58
N ARG A 312 18.20 22.25 -18.88
CA ARG A 312 16.95 22.83 -19.36
C ARG A 312 15.89 21.74 -19.43
N VAL A 313 14.80 21.89 -18.70
CA VAL A 313 13.76 20.86 -18.57
C VAL A 313 12.36 21.46 -18.57
N ARG A 314 11.45 20.78 -19.24
CA ARG A 314 10.01 21.08 -19.29
C ARG A 314 9.20 19.91 -18.75
N LEU A 315 8.28 20.21 -17.84
CA LEU A 315 7.21 19.30 -17.44
C LEU A 315 5.96 19.53 -18.31
N GLU A 316 5.43 18.45 -18.85
CA GLU A 316 4.13 18.37 -19.54
C GLU A 316 3.22 17.42 -18.76
N ILE A 317 2.01 17.88 -18.41
CA ILE A 317 1.00 17.08 -17.70
C ILE A 317 -0.09 16.71 -18.71
N VAL A 318 -0.29 15.42 -18.94
CA VAL A 318 -1.30 14.87 -19.85
C VAL A 318 -2.37 14.16 -19.05
N GLY A 319 -3.64 14.46 -19.33
CA GLY A 319 -4.76 13.91 -18.55
C GLY A 319 -4.93 14.55 -17.17
N GLY A 320 -4.61 15.84 -17.04
CA GLY A 320 -4.80 16.58 -15.78
C GLY A 320 -6.23 16.56 -15.23
N SER A 321 -7.24 16.44 -16.11
CA SER A 321 -8.65 16.32 -15.71
C SER A 321 -9.07 14.91 -15.28
N THR A 322 -8.18 13.91 -15.35
CA THR A 322 -8.49 12.55 -14.90
C THR A 322 -8.80 12.57 -13.41
N GLY A 323 -9.99 12.10 -13.03
CA GLY A 323 -10.43 12.07 -11.63
C GLY A 323 -9.70 10.99 -10.84
N ILE A 324 -9.03 11.36 -9.75
CA ILE A 324 -8.31 10.46 -8.85
C ILE A 324 -8.86 10.59 -7.44
N ASP A 325 -8.89 9.47 -6.69
CA ASP A 325 -9.23 9.49 -5.28
C ASP A 325 -8.28 10.40 -4.50
N ARG A 326 -8.85 11.28 -3.67
CA ARG A 326 -8.08 12.21 -2.85
C ARG A 326 -6.97 11.53 -2.04
N ASP A 327 -7.27 10.41 -1.38
CA ASP A 327 -6.30 9.74 -0.49
C ASP A 327 -5.17 9.10 -1.31
N ILE A 328 -5.49 8.58 -2.49
CA ILE A 328 -4.49 8.07 -3.43
C ILE A 328 -3.62 9.23 -3.92
N LEU A 329 -4.21 10.36 -4.30
CA LEU A 329 -3.46 11.52 -4.78
C LEU A 329 -2.50 12.09 -3.72
N GLU A 330 -2.94 12.16 -2.46
CA GLU A 330 -2.09 12.58 -1.33
C GLU A 330 -0.93 11.60 -1.09
N GLN A 331 -1.17 10.28 -1.15
CA GLN A 331 -0.11 9.27 -0.99
C GLN A 331 0.85 9.18 -2.18
N LEU A 332 0.42 9.58 -3.38
CA LEU A 332 1.26 9.58 -4.57
C LEU A 332 2.21 10.78 -4.67
N ASP A 333 2.07 11.77 -3.81
CA ASP A 333 2.91 12.97 -3.84
C ASP A 333 4.40 12.60 -3.74
N ALA A 334 4.81 11.97 -2.64
CA ALA A 334 6.19 11.54 -2.44
C ALA A 334 6.78 10.67 -3.58
N PRO A 335 6.12 9.59 -4.06
CA PRO A 335 6.67 8.74 -5.11
C PRO A 335 6.76 9.45 -6.47
N LEU A 336 5.77 10.25 -6.85
CA LEU A 336 5.82 11.03 -8.09
C LEU A 336 6.95 12.07 -8.04
N GLY A 337 7.08 12.79 -6.92
CA GLY A 337 8.18 13.73 -6.73
C GLY A 337 9.55 13.08 -6.83
N HIS A 338 9.69 11.84 -6.36
CA HIS A 338 10.94 11.07 -6.48
C HIS A 338 11.22 10.67 -7.94
N LEU A 339 10.25 10.10 -8.65
CA LEU A 339 10.40 9.73 -10.06
C LEU A 339 10.76 10.94 -10.94
N LEU A 340 10.09 12.08 -10.71
CA LEU A 340 10.37 13.32 -11.41
C LEU A 340 11.77 13.88 -11.11
N ARG A 341 12.22 13.81 -9.84
CA ARG A 341 13.59 14.19 -9.48
C ARG A 341 14.63 13.30 -10.18
N ASN A 342 14.40 11.99 -10.21
CA ASN A 342 15.30 11.04 -10.88
C ASN A 342 15.37 11.29 -12.39
N ALA A 343 14.24 11.61 -13.02
CA ALA A 343 14.19 11.99 -14.42
C ALA A 343 15.07 13.23 -14.70
N VAL A 344 15.02 14.26 -13.84
CA VAL A 344 15.86 15.46 -14.01
C VAL A 344 17.33 15.18 -13.69
N ASP A 345 17.63 14.53 -12.57
CA ASP A 345 19.00 14.33 -12.08
C ASP A 345 19.76 13.30 -12.91
N HIS A 346 19.17 12.13 -13.17
CA HIS A 346 19.85 11.02 -13.80
C HIS A 346 19.36 10.71 -15.22
N GLY A 347 18.06 10.92 -15.49
CA GLY A 347 17.47 10.68 -16.81
C GLY A 347 18.01 11.63 -17.87
N LEU A 348 17.74 12.93 -17.71
CA LEU A 348 18.09 13.96 -18.67
C LEU A 348 19.60 14.22 -18.73
N GLU A 349 20.13 14.41 -19.93
CA GLU A 349 21.49 14.81 -20.19
C GLU A 349 21.64 16.34 -20.18
N PRO A 350 22.84 16.89 -19.96
CA PRO A 350 23.09 18.33 -20.11
C PRO A 350 22.81 18.82 -21.54
N PRO A 351 22.46 20.10 -21.73
CA PRO A 351 22.16 20.71 -23.03
C PRO A 351 23.17 20.39 -24.15
N GLU A 352 24.46 20.47 -23.83
CA GLU A 352 25.55 20.20 -24.78
C GLU A 352 25.57 18.74 -25.24
N GLU A 353 25.37 17.80 -24.31
CA GLU A 353 25.31 16.36 -24.58
C GLU A 353 24.07 16.02 -25.42
N ARG A 354 22.93 16.67 -25.14
CA ARG A 354 21.68 16.48 -25.90
C ARG A 354 21.81 16.93 -27.35
N LEU A 355 22.38 18.11 -27.59
CA LEU A 355 22.63 18.61 -28.95
C LEU A 355 23.60 17.72 -29.72
N ALA A 356 24.64 17.19 -29.07
CA ALA A 356 25.56 16.23 -29.67
C ALA A 356 24.87 14.92 -30.08
N MET A 357 23.82 14.50 -29.37
CA MET A 357 22.99 13.34 -29.69
C MET A 357 21.82 13.66 -30.63
N GLY A 358 21.72 14.89 -31.16
CA GLY A 358 20.63 15.30 -32.05
C GLY A 358 19.28 15.50 -31.36
N LYS A 359 19.26 15.62 -30.04
CA LYS A 359 18.05 15.91 -29.24
C LYS A 359 17.87 17.42 -29.05
N PRO A 360 16.63 17.90 -28.77
CA PRO A 360 16.39 19.28 -28.36
C PRO A 360 17.17 19.64 -27.10
N GLU A 361 17.63 20.89 -27.02
CA GLU A 361 18.36 21.43 -25.86
C GLU A 361 17.53 21.34 -24.56
N GLU A 362 16.21 21.57 -24.66
CA GLU A 362 15.26 21.40 -23.55
C GLU A 362 14.80 19.93 -23.49
N GLY A 363 15.04 19.28 -22.35
CA GLY A 363 14.52 17.94 -22.06
C GLY A 363 13.04 17.96 -21.70
N LEU A 364 12.31 16.93 -22.11
CA LEU A 364 10.88 16.79 -21.84
C LEU A 364 10.62 15.68 -20.84
N ILE A 365 9.91 16.02 -19.77
CA ILE A 365 9.32 15.06 -18.84
C ILE A 365 7.81 15.13 -18.99
N ARG A 366 7.17 14.01 -19.32
CA ARG A 366 5.71 13.88 -19.36
C ARG A 366 5.22 13.13 -18.14
N LEU A 367 4.19 13.69 -17.50
CA LEU A 367 3.41 13.06 -16.45
C LEU A 367 2.01 12.79 -16.98
N GLU A 368 1.70 11.53 -17.27
CA GLU A 368 0.45 11.10 -17.90
C GLU A 368 -0.47 10.43 -16.86
N ALA A 369 -1.75 10.76 -16.83
CA ALA A 369 -2.75 10.05 -16.03
C ALA A 369 -3.99 9.70 -16.86
N ARG A 370 -4.41 8.43 -16.82
CA ARG A 370 -5.61 7.95 -17.52
C ARG A 370 -6.28 6.80 -16.80
N HIS A 371 -7.59 6.65 -17.00
CA HIS A 371 -8.31 5.43 -16.62
C HIS A 371 -8.21 4.40 -17.74
N ASN A 372 -7.81 3.18 -17.39
CA ASN A 372 -7.78 2.04 -18.29
C ASN A 372 -8.32 0.81 -17.58
N ALA A 373 -9.36 0.18 -18.13
CA ALA A 373 -9.99 -1.03 -17.60
C ALA A 373 -10.35 -0.96 -16.10
N GLY A 374 -10.85 0.19 -15.62
CA GLY A 374 -11.22 0.38 -14.22
C GLY A 374 -10.04 0.56 -13.26
N LEU A 375 -8.83 0.78 -13.79
CA LEU A 375 -7.62 1.12 -13.03
C LEU A 375 -7.09 2.48 -13.45
N LEU A 376 -6.47 3.17 -12.52
CA LEU A 376 -5.74 4.39 -12.78
C LEU A 376 -4.32 4.05 -13.23
N GLN A 377 -3.95 4.49 -14.43
CA GLN A 377 -2.58 4.39 -14.93
C GLN A 377 -1.93 5.77 -14.87
N ILE A 378 -0.83 5.88 -14.13
CA ILE A 378 0.02 7.07 -14.08
C ILE A 378 1.37 6.71 -14.68
N ALA A 379 1.89 7.52 -15.59
CA ALA A 379 3.21 7.31 -16.17
C ALA A 379 4.08 8.56 -16.05
N VAL A 380 5.33 8.36 -15.66
CA VAL A 380 6.40 9.36 -15.72
C VAL A 380 7.34 8.96 -16.84
N VAL A 381 7.43 9.81 -17.87
CA VAL A 381 8.24 9.56 -19.07
C VAL A 381 9.26 10.68 -19.20
N ASP A 382 10.53 10.34 -19.37
CA ASP A 382 11.57 11.28 -19.80
C ASP A 382 12.10 10.91 -21.18
N ASP A 383 12.62 11.90 -21.91
CA ASP A 383 13.31 11.73 -23.19
C ASP A 383 14.86 11.75 -23.03
N GLY A 384 15.33 11.32 -21.85
CA GLY A 384 16.73 11.35 -21.46
C GLY A 384 17.54 10.20 -22.05
N ARG A 385 18.64 9.85 -21.38
CA ARG A 385 19.61 8.86 -21.87
C ARG A 385 19.09 7.42 -21.83
N GLY A 386 18.01 7.16 -21.11
CA GLY A 386 17.54 5.80 -20.83
C GLY A 386 18.53 4.99 -19.99
N ILE A 387 18.23 3.71 -19.80
CA ILE A 387 19.01 2.81 -18.97
C ILE A 387 19.82 1.86 -19.85
N GLU A 388 21.14 1.87 -19.66
CA GLU A 388 22.04 0.99 -20.41
C GLU A 388 22.01 -0.43 -19.81
N LEU A 389 21.30 -1.35 -20.47
CA LEU A 389 21.06 -2.70 -19.96
C LEU A 389 22.36 -3.50 -19.74
N SER A 390 23.41 -3.27 -20.54
CA SER A 390 24.73 -3.88 -20.35
C SER A 390 25.33 -3.51 -18.99
N LYS A 391 25.39 -2.21 -18.66
CA LYS A 391 25.90 -1.72 -17.37
C LYS A 391 25.03 -2.15 -16.20
N LEU A 392 23.71 -2.19 -16.39
CA LEU A 392 22.79 -2.70 -15.38
C LEU A 392 23.10 -4.17 -15.06
N ARG A 393 23.27 -5.00 -16.10
CA ARG A 393 23.65 -6.41 -15.94
C ARG A 393 24.98 -6.58 -15.21
N GLU A 394 25.99 -5.80 -15.58
CA GLU A 394 27.29 -5.80 -14.90
C GLU A 394 27.16 -5.42 -13.41
N THR A 395 26.32 -4.42 -13.11
CA THR A 395 26.07 -3.96 -11.73
C THR A 395 25.35 -5.03 -10.90
N VAL A 396 24.35 -5.70 -11.48
CA VAL A 396 23.61 -6.81 -10.82
C VAL A 396 24.57 -7.96 -10.47
N VAL A 397 25.46 -8.33 -11.39
CA VAL A 397 26.46 -9.39 -11.16
C VAL A 397 27.51 -8.94 -10.14
N ALA A 398 28.01 -7.70 -10.24
CA ALA A 398 29.01 -7.16 -9.31
C ALA A 398 28.50 -7.09 -7.87
N ARG A 399 27.20 -6.82 -7.69
CA ARG A 399 26.52 -6.81 -6.39
C ARG A 399 26.04 -8.19 -5.92
N GLN A 400 26.37 -9.26 -6.65
CA GLN A 400 26.02 -10.65 -6.33
C GLN A 400 24.50 -10.90 -6.24
N LEU A 401 23.69 -10.10 -6.94
CA LEU A 401 22.23 -10.26 -6.98
C LEU A 401 21.80 -11.31 -8.02
N ALA A 402 22.65 -11.61 -9.00
CA ALA A 402 22.52 -12.74 -9.93
C ALA A 402 23.91 -13.25 -10.34
N THR A 403 24.01 -14.53 -10.70
CA THR A 403 25.22 -15.07 -11.34
C THR A 403 25.34 -14.53 -12.78
N ARG A 404 26.54 -14.55 -13.35
CA ARG A 404 26.75 -14.11 -14.75
C ARG A 404 25.87 -14.89 -15.73
N GLU A 405 25.80 -16.21 -15.56
CA GLU A 405 24.98 -17.10 -16.38
C GLU A 405 23.48 -16.77 -16.25
N SER A 406 22.97 -16.59 -15.03
CA SER A 406 21.57 -16.18 -14.83
C SER A 406 21.30 -14.80 -15.42
N ALA A 407 22.21 -13.83 -15.24
CA ALA A 407 22.02 -12.46 -15.71
C ALA A 407 21.98 -12.32 -17.25
N GLU A 408 22.58 -13.26 -17.98
CA GLU A 408 22.52 -13.33 -19.45
C GLU A 408 21.17 -13.85 -19.98
N THR A 409 20.45 -14.63 -19.16
CA THR A 409 19.15 -15.22 -19.54
C THR A 409 17.94 -14.38 -19.11
N LEU A 410 18.15 -13.37 -18.27
CA LEU A 410 17.09 -12.47 -17.82
C LEU A 410 16.54 -11.63 -18.98
N SER A 411 15.21 -11.52 -19.03
CA SER A 411 14.53 -10.55 -19.89
C SER A 411 14.81 -9.11 -19.46
N GLU A 412 14.57 -8.15 -20.36
CA GLU A 412 14.76 -6.73 -20.06
C GLU A 412 13.89 -6.28 -18.87
N SER A 413 12.64 -6.74 -18.80
CA SER A 413 11.73 -6.41 -17.70
C SER A 413 12.22 -6.97 -16.35
N GLU A 414 12.74 -8.20 -16.33
CA GLU A 414 13.32 -8.79 -15.12
C GLU A 414 14.59 -8.06 -14.70
N LEU A 415 15.43 -7.66 -15.64
CA LEU A 415 16.66 -6.92 -15.36
C LEU A 415 16.35 -5.52 -14.79
N LEU A 416 15.37 -4.83 -15.36
CA LEU A 416 14.93 -3.52 -14.87
C LEU A 416 14.23 -3.60 -13.51
N ALA A 417 13.63 -4.74 -13.15
CA ALA A 417 13.01 -4.93 -11.83
C ALA A 417 14.03 -4.81 -10.67
N PHE A 418 15.32 -5.10 -10.92
CA PHE A 418 16.38 -4.91 -9.91
C PHE A 418 16.53 -3.44 -9.46
N LEU A 419 16.08 -2.48 -10.27
CA LEU A 419 16.07 -1.06 -9.89
C LEU A 419 15.22 -0.76 -8.66
N PHE A 420 14.20 -1.58 -8.41
CA PHE A 420 13.30 -1.43 -7.26
C PHE A 420 13.82 -2.13 -5.98
N LEU A 421 15.01 -2.76 -6.02
CA LEU A 421 15.54 -3.44 -4.84
C LEU A 421 16.11 -2.44 -3.82
N PRO A 422 15.91 -2.68 -2.51
CA PRO A 422 16.44 -1.82 -1.46
C PRO A 422 17.95 -1.62 -1.57
N GLY A 423 18.39 -0.36 -1.56
CA GLY A 423 19.81 0.01 -1.66
C GLY A 423 20.45 -0.25 -3.03
N PHE A 424 19.69 -0.62 -4.07
CA PHE A 424 20.19 -0.73 -5.43
C PHE A 424 20.41 0.66 -6.04
N SER A 425 21.61 0.91 -6.57
CA SER A 425 21.94 2.12 -7.33
C SER A 425 23.06 1.81 -8.31
N MET A 426 22.98 2.40 -9.49
CA MET A 426 24.01 2.27 -10.53
C MET A 426 25.24 3.15 -10.30
N LYS A 427 25.19 4.13 -9.39
CA LYS A 427 26.34 4.99 -9.11
C LYS A 427 27.28 4.36 -8.08
N ALA A 428 28.58 4.51 -8.30
CA ALA A 428 29.64 3.94 -7.47
C ALA A 428 29.93 4.69 -6.15
N GLY A 429 28.96 5.42 -5.59
CA GLY A 429 29.13 6.15 -4.33
C GLY A 429 27.80 6.67 -3.76
N LEU A 430 27.74 6.85 -2.44
CA LEU A 430 26.63 7.55 -1.79
C LEU A 430 26.72 9.05 -2.15
N THR A 431 25.72 9.56 -2.85
CA THR A 431 25.59 11.01 -3.07
C THR A 431 24.93 11.65 -1.86
N ASP A 432 25.65 12.53 -1.16
CA ASP A 432 25.18 13.31 0.00
C ASP A 432 23.99 14.27 -0.31
N VAL A 433 23.54 14.33 -1.57
CA VAL A 433 22.41 15.18 -1.99
C VAL A 433 21.05 14.52 -1.73
N SER A 434 21.00 13.21 -1.41
CA SER A 434 19.75 12.52 -1.05
C SER A 434 19.67 12.29 0.46
N GLY A 435 19.67 13.37 1.24
CA GLY A 435 19.61 13.38 2.71
C GLY A 435 18.32 12.83 3.35
N ARG A 436 17.56 11.97 2.65
CA ARG A 436 16.42 11.21 3.21
C ARG A 436 16.41 9.71 2.85
N GLY A 437 17.40 9.19 2.13
CA GLY A 437 17.54 7.73 1.94
C GLY A 437 16.37 7.07 1.18
N VAL A 438 15.76 7.77 0.22
CA VAL A 438 14.61 7.26 -0.55
C VAL A 438 15.12 6.88 -1.94
N GLY A 439 15.19 5.57 -2.24
CA GLY A 439 15.48 5.07 -3.58
C GLY A 439 14.22 4.70 -4.36
N LEU A 440 14.37 4.09 -5.53
CA LEU A 440 13.26 3.53 -6.30
C LEU A 440 12.53 2.40 -5.53
N ASP A 441 13.20 1.77 -4.57
CA ASP A 441 12.61 0.83 -3.61
C ASP A 441 11.48 1.46 -2.79
N ALA A 442 11.62 2.72 -2.38
CA ALA A 442 10.58 3.43 -1.67
C ALA A 442 9.39 3.78 -2.58
N VAL A 443 9.62 4.03 -3.88
CA VAL A 443 8.53 4.18 -4.86
C VAL A 443 7.74 2.88 -4.97
N GLN A 444 8.43 1.73 -5.05
CA GLN A 444 7.80 0.41 -5.06
C GLN A 444 6.99 0.18 -3.79
N ALA A 445 7.56 0.47 -2.61
CA ALA A 445 6.91 0.30 -1.32
C ALA A 445 5.65 1.19 -1.18
N MET A 446 5.77 2.48 -1.51
CA MET A 446 4.63 3.41 -1.46
C MET A 446 3.54 3.03 -2.47
N THR A 447 3.93 2.57 -3.67
CA THR A 447 2.97 2.09 -4.67
C THR A 447 2.24 0.83 -4.18
N LYS A 448 2.93 -0.08 -3.49
CA LYS A 448 2.31 -1.25 -2.85
C LYS A 448 1.37 -0.83 -1.71
N GLU A 449 1.69 0.22 -0.95
CA GLU A 449 0.84 0.73 0.13
C GLU A 449 -0.52 1.23 -0.39
N VAL A 450 -0.53 1.95 -1.52
CA VAL A 450 -1.77 2.30 -2.26
C VAL A 450 -2.35 1.12 -3.07
N ARG A 451 -1.84 -0.10 -2.86
CA ARG A 451 -2.26 -1.35 -3.52
C ARG A 451 -2.15 -1.34 -5.03
N GLY A 452 -1.16 -0.61 -5.54
CA GLY A 452 -0.81 -0.56 -6.94
C GLY A 452 0.40 -1.42 -7.30
N VAL A 453 0.75 -1.38 -8.58
CA VAL A 453 1.94 -2.01 -9.14
C VAL A 453 2.75 -0.95 -9.87
N ALA A 454 4.05 -0.88 -9.59
CA ALA A 454 4.99 -0.08 -10.34
C ALA A 454 5.79 -0.95 -11.31
N SER A 455 6.05 -0.42 -12.49
CA SER A 455 6.85 -1.06 -13.54
C SER A 455 7.70 0.00 -14.24
N VAL A 456 8.76 -0.45 -14.91
CA VAL A 456 9.68 0.42 -15.64
C VAL A 456 9.98 -0.20 -17.01
N SER A 457 10.08 0.66 -18.01
CA SER A 457 10.56 0.36 -19.36
C SER A 457 11.53 1.47 -19.76
N SER A 458 12.59 1.14 -20.47
CA SER A 458 13.61 2.11 -20.84
C SER A 458 14.29 1.69 -22.12
N GLU A 459 14.59 2.65 -22.97
CA GLU A 459 15.36 2.44 -24.19
C GLU A 459 16.55 3.39 -24.17
N PHE A 460 17.76 2.82 -24.30
CA PHE A 460 18.99 3.59 -24.26
C PHE A 460 19.04 4.60 -25.42
N GLY A 461 19.28 5.86 -25.09
CA GLY A 461 19.23 6.99 -26.02
C GLY A 461 17.83 7.60 -26.21
N HIS A 462 16.74 6.92 -25.80
CA HIS A 462 15.37 7.40 -26.02
C HIS A 462 14.62 7.78 -24.73
N GLY A 463 15.09 7.32 -23.56
CA GLY A 463 14.60 7.75 -22.26
C GLY A 463 14.01 6.61 -21.43
N THR A 464 13.32 6.96 -20.35
CA THR A 464 12.74 6.00 -19.40
C THR A 464 11.26 6.29 -19.16
N ARG A 465 10.46 5.23 -19.03
CA ARG A 465 9.05 5.27 -18.67
C ARG A 465 8.81 4.43 -17.42
N PHE A 466 8.48 5.11 -16.33
CA PHE A 466 7.93 4.50 -15.12
C PHE A 466 6.41 4.51 -15.21
N GLN A 467 5.76 3.40 -14.89
CA GLN A 467 4.32 3.26 -14.93
C GLN A 467 3.80 2.69 -13.60
N LEU A 468 2.88 3.43 -12.98
CA LEU A 468 2.15 3.06 -11.78
C LEU A 468 0.72 2.69 -12.19
N GLN A 469 0.28 1.50 -11.79
CA GLN A 469 -1.08 1.01 -12.00
C GLN A 469 -1.76 0.86 -10.64
N LEU A 470 -2.82 1.63 -10.42
CA LEU A 470 -3.45 1.82 -9.12
C LEU A 470 -4.95 1.52 -9.21
N PRO A 471 -5.59 1.06 -8.12
CA PRO A 471 -7.04 1.00 -8.07
C PRO A 471 -7.66 2.40 -8.11
N LEU A 472 -8.92 2.50 -8.56
CA LEU A 472 -9.66 3.78 -8.55
C LEU A 472 -9.95 4.29 -7.14
N THR A 473 -10.08 3.39 -6.17
CA THR A 473 -10.30 3.73 -4.76
C THR A 473 -9.64 2.71 -3.84
N LEU A 474 -9.34 3.13 -2.61
CA LEU A 474 -8.83 2.26 -1.55
C LEU A 474 -9.94 1.54 -0.77
N SER A 475 -11.21 1.86 -1.02
CA SER A 475 -12.35 1.34 -0.25
C SER A 475 -12.84 -0.04 -0.68
N VAL A 476 -12.57 -0.46 -1.92
CA VAL A 476 -12.97 -1.77 -2.44
C VAL A 476 -11.76 -2.51 -2.98
N LEU A 477 -11.63 -3.79 -2.63
CA LEU A 477 -10.52 -4.65 -3.06
C LEU A 477 -11.05 -5.93 -3.70
N ARG A 478 -10.48 -6.29 -4.86
CA ARG A 478 -10.69 -7.61 -5.47
C ARG A 478 -9.82 -8.64 -4.76
N THR A 479 -10.44 -9.69 -4.27
CA THR A 479 -9.79 -10.72 -3.46
C THR A 479 -10.20 -12.12 -3.87
N LEU A 480 -9.34 -13.10 -3.61
CA LEU A 480 -9.68 -14.50 -3.60
C LEU A 480 -10.01 -14.91 -2.17
N LEU A 481 -11.24 -15.33 -1.92
CA LEU A 481 -11.61 -15.93 -0.63
C LEU A 481 -11.19 -17.39 -0.59
N VAL A 482 -10.62 -17.77 0.54
CA VAL A 482 -10.20 -19.11 0.87
C VAL A 482 -10.71 -19.50 2.25
N ASP A 483 -10.83 -20.80 2.48
CA ASP A 483 -11.16 -21.36 3.78
C ASP A 483 -9.86 -21.87 4.44
N VAL A 484 -9.64 -21.50 5.69
CA VAL A 484 -8.56 -22.02 6.53
C VAL A 484 -9.12 -22.36 7.90
N ASP A 485 -9.13 -23.64 8.24
CA ASP A 485 -9.66 -24.17 9.48
C ASP A 485 -11.15 -23.84 9.72
N GLY A 486 -11.95 -23.84 8.65
CA GLY A 486 -13.38 -23.52 8.70
C GLY A 486 -13.69 -22.03 8.78
N GLU A 487 -12.67 -21.17 8.76
CA GLU A 487 -12.82 -19.71 8.74
C GLU A 487 -12.44 -19.11 7.36
N PRO A 488 -13.20 -18.12 6.88
CA PRO A 488 -12.89 -17.44 5.62
C PRO A 488 -11.76 -16.42 5.79
N TYR A 489 -10.82 -16.43 4.85
CA TYR A 489 -9.76 -15.45 4.71
C TYR A 489 -9.68 -14.95 3.26
N ALA A 490 -9.13 -13.77 3.03
CA ALA A 490 -9.05 -13.14 1.71
C ALA A 490 -7.60 -12.82 1.31
N PHE A 491 -7.21 -13.23 0.11
CA PHE A 491 -5.97 -12.82 -0.52
C PHE A 491 -6.23 -11.70 -1.53
N PRO A 492 -5.50 -10.56 -1.50
CA PRO A 492 -5.56 -9.59 -2.58
C PRO A 492 -5.23 -10.24 -3.92
N LEU A 493 -6.10 -10.10 -4.93
CA LEU A 493 -5.92 -10.79 -6.21
C LEU A 493 -4.62 -10.35 -6.91
N ALA A 494 -4.23 -9.10 -6.73
CA ALA A 494 -2.99 -8.53 -7.29
C ALA A 494 -1.70 -9.17 -6.72
N ALA A 495 -1.78 -9.83 -5.55
CA ALA A 495 -0.65 -10.50 -4.92
C ALA A 495 -0.57 -12.00 -5.23
N ILE A 496 -1.56 -12.53 -5.97
CA ILE A 496 -1.62 -13.94 -6.37
C ILE A 496 -1.01 -14.08 -7.76
N SER A 497 0.07 -14.86 -7.86
CA SER A 497 0.67 -15.24 -9.13
C SER A 497 -0.15 -16.33 -9.82
N LYS A 498 -0.59 -17.35 -9.05
CA LYS A 498 -1.37 -18.47 -9.57
C LYS A 498 -2.15 -19.20 -8.48
N THR A 499 -3.28 -19.83 -8.85
CA THR A 499 -3.96 -20.82 -8.01
C THR A 499 -3.87 -22.19 -8.67
N LEU A 500 -3.62 -23.23 -7.87
CA LEU A 500 -3.39 -24.58 -8.34
C LEU A 500 -4.10 -25.58 -7.44
N LYS A 501 -4.47 -26.73 -8.02
CA LYS A 501 -4.77 -27.93 -7.27
C LYS A 501 -3.64 -28.93 -7.51
N LEU A 502 -2.95 -29.33 -6.46
CA LEU A 502 -1.81 -30.24 -6.54
C LEU A 502 -2.18 -31.60 -5.96
N GLN A 503 -1.80 -32.66 -6.65
CA GLN A 503 -1.80 -34.01 -6.06
C GLN A 503 -0.61 -34.13 -5.12
N ARG A 504 -0.76 -34.88 -4.02
CA ARG A 504 0.34 -35.14 -3.09
C ARG A 504 1.60 -35.71 -3.75
N THR A 505 1.44 -36.51 -4.80
CA THR A 505 2.54 -37.10 -5.57
C THR A 505 3.40 -36.08 -6.32
N GLU A 506 2.89 -34.85 -6.51
CA GLU A 506 3.62 -33.76 -7.16
C GLU A 506 4.47 -32.96 -6.16
N ILE A 507 4.33 -33.23 -4.86
CA ILE A 507 5.12 -32.60 -3.80
C ILE A 507 6.35 -33.45 -3.54
N ASN A 508 7.51 -32.81 -3.69
CA ASN A 508 8.79 -33.38 -3.34
C ASN A 508 9.28 -32.77 -2.02
N VAL A 509 10.24 -33.41 -1.36
CA VAL A 509 10.92 -32.83 -0.19
C VAL A 509 12.41 -32.64 -0.49
N LEU A 510 12.89 -31.40 -0.41
CA LEU A 510 14.29 -31.02 -0.59
C LEU A 510 14.75 -30.34 0.68
N GLN A 511 15.89 -30.77 1.25
CA GLN A 511 16.44 -30.24 2.52
C GLN A 511 15.41 -30.21 3.67
N GLY A 512 14.51 -31.19 3.72
CA GLY A 512 13.44 -31.27 4.73
C GLY A 512 12.26 -30.32 4.51
N ARG A 513 12.18 -29.65 3.35
CA ARG A 513 11.10 -28.71 2.99
C ARG A 513 10.26 -29.23 1.82
N PRO A 514 8.92 -29.19 1.94
CA PRO A 514 8.03 -29.56 0.83
C PRO A 514 8.10 -28.48 -0.26
N HIS A 515 8.14 -28.94 -1.51
CA HIS A 515 8.22 -28.07 -2.68
C HIS A 515 7.52 -28.72 -3.86
N PHE A 516 7.09 -27.91 -4.80
CA PHE A 516 6.59 -28.37 -6.09
C PHE A 516 7.23 -27.57 -7.22
N ARG A 517 7.21 -28.13 -8.43
CA ARG A 517 7.80 -27.49 -9.60
C ARG A 517 6.75 -26.70 -10.36
N LEU A 518 7.00 -25.41 -10.59
CA LEU A 518 6.17 -24.53 -11.42
C LEU A 518 7.06 -23.79 -12.43
N ASN A 519 6.83 -24.01 -13.74
CA ASN A 519 7.62 -23.40 -14.82
C ASN A 519 9.14 -23.55 -14.62
N ASP A 520 9.59 -24.77 -14.27
CA ASP A 520 10.98 -25.13 -13.95
C ASP A 520 11.62 -24.42 -12.74
N ARG A 521 10.84 -23.65 -11.97
CA ARG A 521 11.25 -23.12 -10.66
C ARG A 521 10.72 -24.01 -9.54
N GLN A 522 11.50 -24.16 -8.47
CA GLN A 522 11.08 -24.85 -7.26
C GLN A 522 10.37 -23.85 -6.34
N ILE A 523 9.11 -24.12 -6.02
CA ILE A 523 8.29 -23.27 -5.15
C ILE A 523 8.14 -23.98 -3.81
N GLY A 524 8.55 -23.31 -2.73
CA GLY A 524 8.38 -23.82 -1.37
C GLY A 524 6.90 -23.86 -0.97
N LEU A 525 6.49 -24.92 -0.27
CA LEU A 525 5.11 -25.09 0.20
C LEU A 525 5.02 -24.91 1.71
N VAL A 526 4.01 -24.17 2.17
CA VAL A 526 3.67 -24.04 3.59
C VAL A 526 2.16 -24.11 3.74
N THR A 527 1.67 -24.63 4.86
CA THR A 527 0.23 -24.60 5.12
C THR A 527 -0.20 -23.27 5.73
N ALA A 528 -1.34 -22.73 5.29
CA ALA A 528 -1.90 -21.51 5.88
C ALA A 528 -2.20 -21.69 7.37
N ARG A 529 -2.53 -22.91 7.81
CA ARG A 529 -2.74 -23.27 9.22
C ARG A 529 -1.46 -23.10 10.05
N GLU A 530 -0.30 -23.51 9.54
CA GLU A 530 1.00 -23.30 10.22
C GLU A 530 1.36 -21.81 10.28
N VAL A 531 1.12 -21.04 9.22
CA VAL A 531 1.38 -19.60 9.22
C VAL A 531 0.54 -18.87 10.28
N LEU A 532 -0.73 -19.29 10.42
CA LEU A 532 -1.70 -18.75 11.36
C LEU A 532 -1.64 -19.36 12.77
N ASP A 533 -0.67 -20.23 13.06
CA ASP A 533 -0.54 -20.95 14.34
C ASP A 533 -1.82 -21.73 14.75
N ARG A 534 -2.57 -22.27 13.77
CA ARG A 534 -3.85 -23.00 13.93
C ARG A 534 -3.71 -24.53 14.08
N GLY A 535 -2.49 -25.06 14.17
CA GLY A 535 -2.21 -26.50 14.33
C GLY A 535 -2.25 -27.32 13.03
N GLU A 536 -2.12 -28.65 13.15
CA GLU A 536 -2.08 -29.59 12.01
C GLU A 536 -3.51 -29.90 11.49
N PRO A 537 -3.69 -30.10 10.17
CA PRO A 537 -5.00 -30.50 9.63
C PRO A 537 -5.43 -31.87 10.17
N GLY A 538 -6.69 -31.99 10.61
CA GLY A 538 -7.23 -33.24 11.15
C GLY A 538 -7.46 -34.36 10.12
N SER A 539 -7.38 -34.04 8.83
CA SER A 539 -7.40 -35.03 7.74
C SER A 539 -6.43 -34.62 6.63
N GLU A 540 -5.88 -35.62 5.95
CA GLU A 540 -4.86 -35.47 4.93
C GLU A 540 -5.47 -35.65 3.52
N PRO A 541 -6.05 -34.60 2.89
CA PRO A 541 -6.64 -34.72 1.57
C PRO A 541 -5.57 -35.03 0.51
N ASN A 542 -5.92 -35.89 -0.46
CA ASN A 542 -5.01 -36.31 -1.54
C ASN A 542 -4.76 -35.20 -2.57
N GLU A 543 -5.71 -34.28 -2.70
CA GLU A 543 -5.63 -33.08 -3.54
C GLU A 543 -5.57 -31.85 -2.63
N LEU A 544 -4.58 -30.97 -2.87
CA LEU A 544 -4.31 -29.78 -2.06
C LEU A 544 -4.62 -28.53 -2.87
N SER A 545 -5.33 -27.58 -2.26
CA SER A 545 -5.58 -26.26 -2.86
C SER A 545 -4.43 -25.33 -2.51
N VAL A 546 -3.73 -24.80 -3.52
CA VAL A 546 -2.53 -23.96 -3.32
C VAL A 546 -2.70 -22.58 -3.94
N VAL A 547 -2.45 -21.55 -3.14
CA VAL A 547 -2.31 -20.15 -3.58
C VAL A 547 -0.83 -19.83 -3.72
N VAL A 548 -0.36 -19.54 -4.93
CA VAL A 548 1.02 -19.12 -5.18
C VAL A 548 1.09 -17.61 -5.07
N VAL A 549 1.82 -17.13 -4.06
CA VAL A 549 2.05 -15.71 -3.81
C VAL A 549 3.48 -15.33 -4.16
N ASP A 550 3.64 -14.10 -4.65
CA ASP A 550 4.94 -13.55 -5.04
C ASP A 550 5.04 -12.08 -4.61
N ALA A 551 6.06 -11.76 -3.80
CA ALA A 551 6.34 -10.39 -3.35
C ALA A 551 7.16 -9.56 -4.34
N GLY A 552 7.54 -10.12 -5.50
CA GLY A 552 8.38 -9.48 -6.51
C GLY A 552 9.87 -9.42 -6.15
N ARG A 553 10.31 -10.21 -5.16
CA ARG A 553 11.73 -10.32 -4.73
C ARG A 553 12.44 -11.58 -5.25
N GLY A 554 11.74 -12.40 -6.04
CA GLY A 554 12.25 -13.69 -6.54
C GLY A 554 11.85 -14.89 -5.66
N ASP A 555 11.34 -14.63 -4.46
CA ASP A 555 10.86 -15.65 -3.53
C ASP A 555 9.34 -15.81 -3.63
N ALA A 556 8.91 -16.81 -4.41
CA ALA A 556 7.52 -17.21 -4.51
C ALA A 556 7.25 -18.43 -3.63
N TYR A 557 6.12 -18.40 -2.92
CA TYR A 557 5.70 -19.46 -2.01
C TYR A 557 4.30 -19.94 -2.34
N GLY A 558 4.07 -21.25 -2.21
CA GLY A 558 2.76 -21.87 -2.30
C GLY A 558 2.16 -22.02 -0.90
N LEU A 559 1.03 -21.38 -0.67
CA LEU A 559 0.24 -21.57 0.55
C LEU A 559 -0.86 -22.58 0.33
N ILE A 560 -0.83 -23.67 1.10
CA ILE A 560 -1.88 -24.67 1.12
C ILE A 560 -3.03 -24.15 1.97
N VAL A 561 -4.22 -24.07 1.37
CA VAL A 561 -5.49 -23.69 1.99
C VAL A 561 -6.45 -24.88 1.95
N ASP A 562 -7.51 -24.86 2.76
CA ASP A 562 -8.43 -26.00 2.82
C ASP A 562 -9.30 -26.05 1.55
N ARG A 563 -9.85 -24.91 1.10
CA ARG A 563 -10.59 -24.79 -0.16
C ARG A 563 -10.65 -23.34 -0.66
N PHE A 564 -10.89 -23.19 -1.96
CA PHE A 564 -11.24 -21.89 -2.56
C PHE A 564 -12.74 -21.62 -2.39
N LEU A 565 -13.08 -20.43 -1.89
CA LEU A 565 -14.46 -19.94 -1.81
C LEU A 565 -14.83 -19.08 -3.05
N GLY A 566 -13.82 -18.55 -3.76
CA GLY A 566 -13.97 -17.87 -5.05
C GLY A 566 -13.52 -16.41 -5.02
N GLU A 567 -13.56 -15.75 -6.18
CA GLU A 567 -13.23 -14.32 -6.28
C GLU A 567 -14.40 -13.45 -5.79
N ARG A 568 -14.11 -12.43 -4.99
CA ARG A 568 -15.07 -11.41 -4.55
C ARG A 568 -14.43 -10.03 -4.47
N GLU A 569 -15.24 -9.02 -4.71
CA GLU A 569 -14.96 -7.64 -4.32
C GLU A 569 -15.39 -7.44 -2.88
N LEU A 570 -14.51 -6.92 -2.05
CA LEU A 570 -14.74 -6.71 -0.62
C LEU A 570 -14.59 -5.24 -0.27
N VAL A 571 -15.53 -4.72 0.53
CA VAL A 571 -15.43 -3.36 1.10
C VAL A 571 -14.51 -3.42 2.31
N ILE A 572 -13.42 -2.65 2.24
CA ILE A 572 -12.39 -2.65 3.27
C ILE A 572 -12.81 -1.79 4.44
N ARG A 573 -12.64 -2.36 5.62
CA ARG A 573 -12.69 -1.68 6.91
C ARG A 573 -11.24 -1.58 7.42
N PRO A 574 -10.66 -0.37 7.51
CA PRO A 574 -9.36 -0.24 8.15
C PRO A 574 -9.47 -0.75 9.60
N LEU A 575 -8.47 -1.51 10.02
CA LEU A 575 -8.37 -1.96 11.40
C LEU A 575 -8.17 -0.74 12.31
N ASP A 576 -8.81 -0.75 13.49
CA ASP A 576 -8.64 0.34 14.44
C ASP A 576 -7.15 0.46 14.83
N PRO A 577 -6.55 1.67 14.78
CA PRO A 577 -5.13 1.85 15.09
C PRO A 577 -4.71 1.30 16.45
N ARG A 578 -5.64 1.14 17.39
CA ARG A 578 -5.41 0.54 18.71
C ARG A 578 -5.00 -0.94 18.65
N PHE A 579 -5.29 -1.65 17.56
CA PHE A 579 -4.90 -3.05 17.40
C PHE A 579 -3.40 -3.25 17.07
N ALA A 580 -2.65 -2.17 16.81
CA ALA A 580 -1.31 -2.22 16.22
C ALA A 580 -1.28 -3.07 14.93
N LYS A 581 -0.11 -3.27 14.31
CA LYS A 581 -0.02 -4.16 13.14
C LYS A 581 -0.28 -5.60 13.58
N ILE A 582 -1.33 -6.22 13.04
CA ILE A 582 -1.61 -7.65 13.23
C ILE A 582 -0.70 -8.42 12.26
N LYS A 583 0.02 -9.43 12.78
CA LYS A 583 0.90 -10.29 11.98
C LYS A 583 0.13 -10.90 10.81
N ASP A 584 0.71 -10.86 9.61
CA ASP A 584 0.17 -11.46 8.38
C ASP A 584 -1.18 -10.88 7.88
N ILE A 585 -1.76 -9.87 8.54
CA ILE A 585 -3.07 -9.29 8.19
C ILE A 585 -2.93 -7.81 7.84
N SER A 586 -3.47 -7.42 6.67
CA SER A 586 -3.44 -6.04 6.18
C SER A 586 -4.69 -5.25 6.55
N ALA A 587 -5.87 -5.86 6.49
CA ALA A 587 -7.15 -5.19 6.76
C ALA A 587 -8.27 -6.19 7.08
N ALA A 588 -9.41 -5.67 7.53
CA ALA A 588 -10.65 -6.42 7.61
C ALA A 588 -11.62 -5.99 6.49
N ALA A 589 -12.58 -6.83 6.20
CA ALA A 589 -13.68 -6.56 5.28
C ALA A 589 -14.96 -7.24 5.75
N LEU A 590 -16.08 -6.91 5.10
CA LEU A 590 -17.36 -7.58 5.32
C LEU A 590 -17.70 -8.42 4.09
N MET A 591 -18.13 -9.65 4.32
CA MET A 591 -18.71 -10.52 3.29
C MET A 591 -20.16 -10.13 2.99
N GLU A 592 -20.72 -10.69 1.92
CA GLU A 592 -22.12 -10.47 1.50
C GLU A 592 -23.16 -10.85 2.57
N ASP A 593 -22.80 -11.70 3.52
CA ASP A 593 -23.66 -12.09 4.64
C ASP A 593 -23.49 -11.21 5.89
N GLY A 594 -22.65 -10.17 5.80
CA GLY A 594 -22.31 -9.26 6.89
C GLY A 594 -21.27 -9.80 7.86
N SER A 595 -20.77 -11.02 7.67
CA SER A 595 -19.72 -11.57 8.51
C SER A 595 -18.35 -10.96 8.17
N PRO A 596 -17.46 -10.78 9.17
CA PRO A 596 -16.14 -10.22 8.93
C PRO A 596 -15.22 -11.24 8.27
N VAL A 597 -14.35 -10.76 7.38
CA VAL A 597 -13.26 -11.53 6.76
C VAL A 597 -11.95 -10.75 6.88
N LEU A 598 -10.86 -11.45 7.17
CA LEU A 598 -9.53 -10.86 7.27
C LEU A 598 -8.80 -10.96 5.93
N ILE A 599 -8.12 -9.89 5.55
CA ILE A 599 -7.34 -9.80 4.31
C ILE A 599 -5.86 -9.98 4.65
N PHE A 600 -5.20 -10.95 4.03
CA PHE A 600 -3.78 -11.22 4.25
C PHE A 600 -2.88 -10.06 3.79
N ASP A 601 -1.84 -9.76 4.57
CA ASP A 601 -0.65 -9.01 4.15
C ASP A 601 0.35 -10.03 3.57
N VAL A 602 0.38 -10.13 2.24
CA VAL A 602 1.19 -11.15 1.54
C VAL A 602 2.70 -10.95 1.75
N ASP A 603 3.16 -9.70 1.86
CA ASP A 603 4.58 -9.41 2.09
C ASP A 603 4.98 -9.83 3.52
N ASP A 604 4.10 -9.65 4.50
CA ASP A 604 4.31 -10.13 5.87
C ASP A 604 4.24 -11.64 5.98
N LEU A 605 3.29 -12.23 5.26
CA LEU A 605 3.09 -13.67 5.18
C LEU A 605 4.33 -14.39 4.63
N ILE A 606 4.95 -13.85 3.58
CA ILE A 606 6.21 -14.38 3.03
C ILE A 606 7.34 -14.31 4.07
N ARG A 607 7.46 -13.19 4.81
CA ARG A 607 8.45 -13.10 5.92
C ARG A 607 8.17 -14.11 7.03
N SER A 608 6.90 -14.34 7.38
CA SER A 608 6.51 -15.35 8.34
C SER A 608 6.87 -16.76 7.86
N VAL A 609 6.67 -17.04 6.57
CA VAL A 609 7.09 -18.30 5.93
C VAL A 609 8.61 -18.46 5.94
N GLU A 610 9.39 -17.43 5.61
CA GLU A 610 10.86 -17.47 5.67
C GLU A 610 11.36 -17.72 7.10
N LYS A 611 10.75 -17.07 8.09
CA LYS A 611 11.08 -17.26 9.51
C LYS A 611 10.77 -18.69 9.95
N LEU A 612 9.59 -19.20 9.60
CA LEU A 612 9.21 -20.60 9.79
C LEU A 612 10.14 -21.57 9.06
N ALA A 613 10.72 -21.14 7.93
CA ALA A 613 11.68 -21.93 7.18
C ALA A 613 13.06 -22.00 7.84
N SER A 614 13.47 -20.91 8.50
CA SER A 614 14.76 -20.79 9.17
C SER A 614 14.81 -21.49 10.54
N SER A 615 13.69 -21.54 11.26
CA SER A 615 13.52 -22.41 12.42
C SER A 615 13.18 -23.82 11.94
N SER A 616 13.61 -24.87 12.63
CA SER A 616 13.44 -26.28 12.23
C SER A 616 11.98 -26.79 12.25
N GLY A 617 10.99 -25.92 11.97
CA GLY A 617 9.58 -26.03 12.33
C GLY A 617 8.63 -26.59 11.25
N PHE A 618 9.11 -27.06 10.09
CA PHE A 618 8.24 -27.75 9.12
C PHE A 618 7.88 -29.15 9.61
N ARG A 619 6.90 -29.24 10.51
CA ARG A 619 6.49 -30.49 11.18
C ARG A 619 5.41 -31.25 10.38
N ALA A 620 4.44 -30.57 9.77
CA ALA A 620 3.26 -31.23 9.20
C ALA A 620 3.55 -31.99 7.88
N LEU A 621 4.28 -31.37 6.95
CA LEU A 621 4.57 -31.97 5.63
C LEU A 621 5.78 -32.92 5.60
N ARG A 622 6.66 -32.88 6.62
CA ARG A 622 7.77 -33.84 6.77
C ARG A 622 7.29 -35.26 7.05
N ARG A 623 6.16 -35.42 7.75
CA ARG A 623 5.54 -36.74 8.01
C ARG A 623 4.85 -37.31 6.76
N ALA A 624 4.20 -36.46 5.97
CA ALA A 624 3.47 -36.86 4.77
C ALA A 624 4.36 -37.37 3.62
N ALA A 625 5.66 -37.02 3.62
CA ALA A 625 6.62 -37.45 2.59
C ALA A 625 7.27 -38.83 2.85
N GLY A 626 6.78 -39.60 3.82
CA GLY A 626 7.13 -41.02 3.96
C GLY A 626 8.55 -41.33 4.45
N GLY A 627 9.16 -40.46 5.26
CA GLY A 627 10.39 -40.82 5.99
C GLY A 627 10.10 -41.71 7.21
N PRO A 628 10.98 -42.70 7.54
CA PRO A 628 10.80 -43.54 8.72
C PRO A 628 10.72 -42.70 10.00
N GLU A 629 9.93 -43.14 10.98
CA GLU A 629 9.74 -42.50 12.29
C GLU A 629 11.08 -42.13 12.93
N ALA A 630 11.52 -40.88 12.74
CA ALA A 630 12.58 -40.29 13.53
C ALA A 630 11.99 -40.04 14.92
N SER A 631 12.59 -40.67 15.92
CA SER A 631 12.19 -40.55 17.32
C SER A 631 12.07 -39.07 17.71
N ARG A 632 10.97 -38.73 18.38
CA ARG A 632 10.68 -37.36 18.81
C ARG A 632 11.85 -36.86 19.67
N ARG A 633 12.52 -35.78 19.22
CA ARG A 633 13.54 -35.10 20.03
C ARG A 633 12.89 -34.61 21.33
N LYS A 634 13.50 -34.98 22.45
CA LYS A 634 13.00 -34.65 23.79
C LYS A 634 13.16 -33.15 24.03
N ARG A 635 12.12 -32.54 24.60
CA ARG A 635 12.02 -31.09 24.84
C ARG A 635 12.46 -30.75 26.25
N VAL A 636 13.36 -29.80 26.40
CA VAL A 636 13.87 -29.33 27.70
C VAL A 636 13.57 -27.84 27.85
N LEU A 637 12.94 -27.44 28.95
CA LEU A 637 12.76 -26.04 29.32
C LEU A 637 13.88 -25.60 30.27
N VAL A 638 14.59 -24.53 29.93
CA VAL A 638 15.68 -23.96 30.75
C VAL A 638 15.28 -22.58 31.27
N ILE A 639 15.32 -22.40 32.58
CA ILE A 639 14.82 -21.22 33.29
C ILE A 639 15.97 -20.66 34.13
N ASP A 640 16.54 -19.54 33.70
CA ASP A 640 17.67 -18.89 34.36
C ASP A 640 17.61 -17.39 34.05
N ASP A 641 17.80 -16.54 35.06
CA ASP A 641 17.73 -15.07 34.94
C ASP A 641 19.00 -14.48 34.32
N SER A 642 20.10 -15.25 34.32
CA SER A 642 21.36 -14.90 33.68
C SER A 642 21.35 -15.30 32.21
N LEU A 643 21.28 -14.29 31.33
CA LEU A 643 21.36 -14.46 29.88
C LEU A 643 22.54 -15.35 29.44
N THR A 644 23.70 -15.18 30.07
CA THR A 644 24.92 -15.93 29.75
C THR A 644 24.79 -17.41 30.08
N VAL A 645 24.19 -17.75 31.22
CA VAL A 645 24.02 -19.14 31.68
C VAL A 645 22.94 -19.84 30.87
N ARG A 646 21.83 -19.14 30.63
CA ARG A 646 20.72 -19.61 29.81
C ARG A 646 21.16 -19.95 28.38
N GLU A 647 21.94 -19.08 27.74
CA GLU A 647 22.47 -19.34 26.40
C GLU A 647 23.52 -20.46 26.38
N LEU A 648 24.32 -20.59 27.43
CA LEU A 648 25.25 -21.70 27.58
C LEU A 648 24.51 -23.04 27.67
N GLN A 649 23.54 -23.16 28.58
CA GLN A 649 22.72 -24.37 28.76
C GLN A 649 21.94 -24.71 27.48
N ARG A 650 21.39 -23.72 26.79
CA ARG A 650 20.71 -23.90 25.49
C ARG A 650 21.64 -24.49 24.43
N LYS A 651 22.86 -23.94 24.29
CA LYS A 651 23.85 -24.46 23.33
C LYS A 651 24.32 -25.85 23.69
N MET A 652 24.57 -26.12 24.98
CA MET A 652 25.03 -27.41 25.47
C MET A 652 23.99 -28.49 25.19
N LEU A 653 22.77 -28.33 25.66
CA LEU A 653 21.69 -29.31 25.47
C LEU A 653 21.29 -29.44 23.99
N GLY A 654 21.32 -28.33 23.23
CA GLY A 654 21.07 -28.35 21.79
C GLY A 654 22.13 -29.11 20.99
N ASN A 655 23.41 -29.00 21.36
CA ASN A 655 24.51 -29.75 20.73
C ASN A 655 24.38 -31.27 20.94
N TYR A 656 23.76 -31.69 22.04
CA TYR A 656 23.47 -33.09 22.36
C TYR A 656 22.12 -33.58 21.82
N GLY A 657 21.44 -32.81 20.96
CA GLY A 657 20.26 -33.28 20.23
C GLY A 657 18.90 -33.02 20.90
N TYR A 658 18.87 -32.34 22.05
CA TYR A 658 17.62 -31.95 22.72
C TYR A 658 17.01 -30.68 22.08
N GLU A 659 15.68 -30.59 22.08
CA GLU A 659 14.98 -29.36 21.68
C GLU A 659 14.82 -28.46 22.92
N VAL A 660 15.54 -27.33 22.95
CA VAL A 660 15.65 -26.50 24.16
C VAL A 660 14.87 -25.20 24.01
N GLU A 661 13.95 -24.97 24.93
CA GLU A 661 13.23 -23.70 25.09
C GLU A 661 13.76 -22.99 26.33
N VAL A 662 13.75 -21.66 26.34
CA VAL A 662 14.34 -20.86 27.41
C VAL A 662 13.34 -19.85 27.97
N ALA A 663 13.35 -19.67 29.28
CA ALA A 663 12.55 -18.68 29.98
C ALA A 663 13.44 -17.72 30.80
N VAL A 664 12.96 -16.50 31.03
CA VAL A 664 13.73 -15.41 31.65
C VAL A 664 13.63 -15.42 33.18
N ASP A 665 12.52 -15.88 33.73
CA ASP A 665 12.28 -15.93 35.18
C ASP A 665 11.29 -17.06 35.53
N GLY A 666 11.04 -17.30 36.82
CA GLY A 666 10.14 -18.36 37.27
C GLY A 666 8.70 -18.20 36.79
N MET A 667 8.23 -16.96 36.56
CA MET A 667 6.86 -16.71 36.07
C MET A 667 6.76 -16.99 34.57
N ASP A 668 7.77 -16.60 33.80
CA ASP A 668 7.89 -16.93 32.38
C ASP A 668 7.99 -18.44 32.18
N GLY A 669 8.80 -19.10 33.02
CA GLY A 669 8.91 -20.56 33.06
C GLY A 669 7.59 -21.26 33.40
N TRP A 670 6.83 -20.73 34.37
CA TRP A 670 5.50 -21.24 34.71
C TRP A 670 4.50 -21.15 33.55
N ASN A 671 4.49 -20.03 32.83
CA ASN A 671 3.64 -19.87 31.65
C ASN A 671 4.07 -20.79 30.50
N ALA A 672 5.39 -20.91 30.27
CA ALA A 672 5.94 -21.77 29.24
C ALA A 672 5.55 -23.23 29.45
N VAL A 673 5.74 -23.77 30.66
CA VAL A 673 5.41 -25.18 30.99
C VAL A 673 3.92 -25.51 30.83
N ARG A 674 3.04 -24.51 30.98
CA ARG A 674 1.58 -24.68 30.76
C ARG A 674 1.17 -24.55 29.30
N SER A 675 2.00 -23.93 28.47
CA SER A 675 1.72 -23.73 27.04
C SER A 675 2.05 -24.95 26.16
N GLY A 676 2.83 -25.91 26.68
CA GLY A 676 3.10 -27.16 25.96
C GLY A 676 3.90 -28.19 26.78
N PRO A 677 3.95 -29.46 26.33
CA PRO A 677 4.59 -30.54 27.08
C PRO A 677 6.13 -30.50 26.97
N PHE A 678 6.80 -30.57 28.11
CA PHE A 678 8.25 -30.71 28.25
C PHE A 678 8.61 -32.06 28.86
N ASP A 679 9.73 -32.61 28.41
CA ASP A 679 10.28 -33.86 28.92
C ASP A 679 11.17 -33.61 30.15
N LEU A 680 11.75 -32.41 30.30
CA LEU A 680 12.50 -31.97 31.48
C LEU A 680 12.40 -30.45 31.69
N VAL A 681 12.35 -30.01 32.95
CA VAL A 681 12.50 -28.61 33.35
C VAL A 681 13.80 -28.42 34.12
N VAL A 682 14.62 -27.46 33.72
CA VAL A 682 15.87 -27.07 34.38
C VAL A 682 15.72 -25.64 34.88
N THR A 683 15.84 -25.41 36.18
CA THR A 683 15.63 -24.07 36.79
C THR A 683 16.78 -23.66 37.71
N ASP A 684 17.18 -22.38 37.68
CA ASP A 684 17.96 -21.77 38.78
C ASP A 684 17.06 -21.55 40.00
N ILE A 685 17.65 -21.45 41.18
CA ILE A 685 16.97 -21.12 42.44
C ILE A 685 16.78 -19.61 42.54
N ASP A 686 17.87 -18.85 42.41
CA ASP A 686 17.89 -17.42 42.71
C ASP A 686 17.40 -16.63 41.49
N MET A 687 16.08 -16.51 41.33
CA MET A 687 15.45 -15.75 40.22
C MET A 687 14.52 -14.63 40.70
N PRO A 688 14.40 -13.51 39.96
CA PRO A 688 13.48 -12.43 40.33
C PRO A 688 12.00 -12.83 40.12
N ARG A 689 11.11 -12.19 40.89
CA ARG A 689 9.63 -12.35 40.87
C ARG A 689 9.08 -13.69 41.37
N MET A 690 9.70 -14.80 40.99
CA MET A 690 9.38 -16.14 41.44
C MET A 690 10.66 -16.96 41.44
N ASP A 691 10.98 -17.56 42.59
CA ASP A 691 12.19 -18.37 42.74
C ASP A 691 11.99 -19.79 42.18
N GLY A 692 13.09 -20.52 41.96
CA GLY A 692 13.03 -21.88 41.39
C GLY A 692 12.30 -22.88 42.28
N ILE A 693 12.30 -22.69 43.60
CA ILE A 693 11.67 -23.61 44.57
C ILE A 693 10.15 -23.40 44.57
N GLU A 694 9.70 -22.14 44.52
CA GLU A 694 8.30 -21.74 44.34
C GLU A 694 7.75 -22.29 43.03
N LEU A 695 8.51 -22.20 41.94
CA LEU A 695 8.14 -22.77 40.65
C LEU A 695 7.96 -24.30 40.73
N VAL A 696 8.92 -25.02 41.33
CA VAL A 696 8.82 -26.48 41.52
C VAL A 696 7.54 -26.83 42.29
N SER A 697 7.24 -26.10 43.37
CA SER A 697 6.02 -26.33 44.16
C SER A 697 4.74 -26.12 43.35
N LEU A 698 4.72 -25.14 42.43
CA LEU A 698 3.58 -24.90 41.53
C LEU A 698 3.41 -26.02 40.51
N ILE A 699 4.50 -26.47 39.88
CA ILE A 699 4.49 -27.58 38.92
C ILE A 699 3.99 -28.87 39.58
N ARG A 700 4.39 -29.16 40.82
CA ARG A 700 3.94 -30.36 41.55
C ARG A 700 2.49 -30.30 42.03
N LYS A 701 1.92 -29.11 42.20
CA LYS A 701 0.50 -28.93 42.57
C LYS A 701 -0.45 -29.06 41.37
N ASP A 702 0.06 -28.97 40.15
CA ASP A 702 -0.72 -29.06 38.93
C ASP A 702 -0.98 -30.52 38.52
N ALA A 703 -2.24 -30.85 38.17
CA ALA A 703 -2.66 -32.23 37.93
C ALA A 703 -2.01 -32.87 36.71
N ASP A 704 -1.70 -32.07 35.69
CA ASP A 704 -1.17 -32.52 34.40
C ASP A 704 0.36 -32.44 34.36
N LEU A 705 0.96 -31.56 35.16
CA LEU A 705 2.40 -31.30 35.16
C LEU A 705 3.16 -31.99 36.32
N LYS A 706 2.47 -32.53 37.33
CA LYS A 706 3.09 -33.15 38.52
C LYS A 706 4.08 -34.27 38.24
N ASN A 707 4.05 -34.88 37.07
CA ASN A 707 4.95 -35.97 36.68
C ASN A 707 6.15 -35.51 35.82
N THR A 708 6.22 -34.21 35.48
CA THR A 708 7.32 -33.66 34.69
C THR A 708 8.61 -33.73 35.50
N PRO A 709 9.71 -34.30 34.97
CA PRO A 709 11.00 -34.27 35.63
C PRO A 709 11.50 -32.82 35.83
N ILE A 710 12.00 -32.48 37.02
CA ILE A 710 12.51 -31.14 37.36
C ILE A 710 13.91 -31.23 37.97
N MET A 711 14.86 -30.50 37.39
CA MET A 711 16.22 -30.35 37.87
C MET A 711 16.49 -28.92 38.32
N ILE A 712 17.04 -28.76 39.52
CA ILE A 712 17.48 -27.46 40.04
C ILE A 712 19.00 -27.32 39.85
N VAL A 713 19.46 -26.17 39.36
CA VAL A 713 20.88 -25.87 39.15
C VAL A 713 21.26 -24.58 39.88
N SER A 714 22.09 -24.67 40.94
CA SER A 714 22.38 -23.52 41.83
C SER A 714 23.87 -23.21 42.01
N TYR A 715 24.21 -21.92 42.16
CA TYR A 715 25.56 -21.41 42.45
C TYR A 715 26.02 -21.59 43.90
N LYS A 716 25.12 -21.87 44.84
CA LYS A 716 25.44 -21.95 46.27
C LYS A 716 25.32 -23.39 46.76
N ASP A 717 26.39 -23.92 47.32
CA ASP A 717 26.40 -25.22 48.01
C ASP A 717 25.88 -25.05 49.44
N ARG A 718 24.63 -24.60 49.57
CA ARG A 718 23.94 -24.46 50.85
C ARG A 718 23.09 -25.72 51.05
N GLU A 719 23.45 -26.54 52.04
CA GLU A 719 22.71 -27.76 52.38
C GLU A 719 21.21 -27.48 52.65
N GLU A 720 20.87 -26.31 53.19
CA GLU A 720 19.50 -25.87 53.42
C GLU A 720 18.69 -25.68 52.12
N ASP A 721 19.27 -25.10 51.07
CA ASP A 721 18.57 -24.86 49.79
C ASP A 721 18.39 -26.16 48.99
N ARG A 722 19.36 -27.07 49.10
CA ARG A 722 19.26 -28.43 48.54
C ARG A 722 18.12 -29.23 49.17
N ALA A 723 18.02 -29.21 50.51
CA ALA A 723 16.94 -29.88 51.22
C ALA A 723 15.57 -29.28 50.83
N ARG A 724 15.46 -27.96 50.79
CA ARG A 724 14.21 -27.26 50.40
C ARG A 724 13.79 -27.52 48.96
N GLY A 725 14.74 -27.59 48.02
CA GLY A 725 14.44 -27.90 46.62
C GLY A 725 13.92 -29.32 46.40
N LEU A 726 14.51 -30.30 47.10
CA LEU A 726 14.04 -31.70 47.06
C LEU A 726 12.70 -31.87 47.78
N ASP A 727 12.50 -31.22 48.94
CA ASP A 727 11.22 -31.23 49.67
C ASP A 727 10.09 -30.56 48.88
N ALA A 728 10.41 -29.55 48.06
CA ALA A 728 9.45 -28.93 47.13
C ALA A 728 9.06 -29.86 45.96
N GLY A 729 9.85 -30.92 45.74
CA GLY A 729 9.57 -31.98 44.77
C GLY A 729 10.46 -31.95 43.53
N ALA A 730 11.65 -31.34 43.55
CA ALA A 730 12.61 -31.51 42.46
C ALA A 730 13.18 -32.94 42.44
N ASP A 731 13.40 -33.50 41.26
CA ASP A 731 13.92 -34.87 41.10
C ASP A 731 15.45 -34.92 41.15
N TYR A 732 16.11 -33.79 40.85
CA TYR A 732 17.56 -33.70 40.84
C TYR A 732 18.05 -32.31 41.23
N TYR A 733 19.20 -32.25 41.91
CA TYR A 733 19.84 -31.00 42.33
C TYR A 733 21.32 -31.03 41.95
N LEU A 734 21.76 -30.05 41.16
CA LEU A 734 23.13 -29.92 40.68
C LEU A 734 23.78 -28.62 41.21
N THR A 735 24.93 -28.74 41.85
CA THR A 735 25.74 -27.59 42.31
C THR A 735 26.64 -27.08 41.19
N LYS A 736 26.70 -25.76 40.95
CA LYS A 736 27.52 -25.18 39.87
C LYS A 736 29.05 -25.26 40.11
N SER A 737 29.51 -25.71 41.29
CA SER A 737 30.94 -25.97 41.59
C SER A 737 31.52 -27.22 40.91
N SER A 738 30.66 -28.04 40.29
CA SER A 738 31.02 -29.19 39.47
C SER A 738 30.63 -29.02 37.99
N PHE A 739 30.53 -27.78 37.49
CA PHE A 739 30.35 -27.47 36.06
C PHE A 739 31.59 -27.87 35.24
N GLN A 740 31.73 -29.17 35.00
CA GLN A 740 32.37 -29.71 33.82
C GLN A 740 31.23 -30.07 32.86
N ASP A 741 31.40 -29.73 31.59
CA ASP A 741 30.42 -29.87 30.50
C ASP A 741 29.65 -31.20 30.48
N GLU A 742 30.25 -32.27 31.00
CA GLU A 742 29.71 -33.62 31.07
C GLU A 742 28.68 -33.85 32.19
N ALA A 743 28.77 -33.15 33.33
CA ALA A 743 27.95 -33.45 34.51
C ALA A 743 26.47 -33.07 34.34
N LEU A 744 26.20 -31.91 33.72
CA LEU A 744 24.83 -31.47 33.41
C LEU A 744 24.19 -32.42 32.38
N ILE A 745 24.94 -32.80 31.35
CA ILE A 745 24.45 -33.70 30.31
C ILE A 745 24.20 -35.10 30.88
N HIS A 746 25.10 -35.64 31.70
CA HIS A 746 24.89 -36.91 32.37
C HIS A 746 23.62 -36.91 33.23
N ALA A 747 23.39 -35.84 34.01
CA ALA A 747 22.18 -35.72 34.81
C ALA A 747 20.91 -35.67 33.94
N VAL A 748 20.95 -34.97 32.80
CA VAL A 748 19.83 -34.95 31.84
C VAL A 748 19.60 -36.33 31.23
N VAL A 749 20.66 -37.04 30.83
CA VAL A 749 20.57 -38.40 30.28
C VAL A 749 20.03 -39.39 31.32
N ASP A 750 20.44 -39.29 32.58
CA ASP A 750 19.93 -40.15 33.65
C ASP A 750 18.44 -39.90 33.94
N MET A 751 17.98 -38.64 33.82
CA MET A 751 16.60 -38.27 34.13
C MET A 751 15.62 -38.58 32.99
N ILE A 752 16.02 -38.32 31.73
CA ILE A 752 15.11 -38.43 30.59
C ILE A 752 15.61 -39.32 29.46
N GLY A 753 16.80 -39.93 29.58
CA GLY A 753 17.46 -40.76 28.56
C GLY A 753 18.16 -39.95 27.46
N GLU A 754 18.97 -40.63 26.64
CA GLU A 754 19.67 -40.02 25.50
C GLU A 754 18.71 -39.35 24.51
N ALA A 755 19.20 -38.32 23.81
CA ALA A 755 18.46 -37.70 22.73
C ALA A 755 18.23 -38.70 21.59
N ALA A 756 17.07 -38.61 20.96
CA ALA A 756 16.76 -39.31 19.72
C ALA A 756 17.78 -38.94 18.63
N GLU A 757 18.54 -39.92 18.12
CA GLU A 757 19.46 -39.76 16.98
C GLU A 757 18.77 -39.21 15.72
#